data_AF-A0A948B9I8-F1
#
_entry.id   AF-A0A948B9I8-F1
#
_cell.length_a   1.000
_cell.length_b   1.000
_cell.length_c   1.000
_cell.angle_alpha   90.00
_cell.angle_beta   90.00
_cell.angle_gamma   90.00
#
_symmetry.space_group_name_H-M   'P 1'
#
loop_
_entity.id
_entity.type
_entity.pdbx_description
1 polymer ?
#
loop_
_entity_poly.entity_id
_entity_poly.type
_entity_poly.pdbx_seq_one_letter_code
_entity_poly.pdbx_strand_id
1 'polypeptide(L)'
;MAFLNKTFWNIVTIAVLATTIVAAVSIEAATLTQANDYPGTLQTSQTANHHLIFTTSSGVAEGESLTVEFASEFNTASLTEDDVDLEDDSTDLTTAPDCSGTEQASVTIVADVLTFTICSGDSGAIAAGSEVAVKIGTNATASGTGVNHAVNPDNVGTYFVSIAGSFGDSGSIALPIGSDDSISVSANVTTGGGGGGGGEPPPPADSTPPIISNVLVSGITKNSAVINWTTNESADSQVAYGLTTSYEVGTQTNFSFVYTHALTLSGLSEGTQYHFQIRSQDLAANQATAGDYTFTTLDQTAPVISNLQVVDLTTTSARVTWTTNELADSTIDYGPTVAYGSLLSEPTLVTEHSLILTGLNHTSTYHYRVKSKDASLNQAVSTDQTFATLANPAPANVIGLTVTPGNAQNVLSWTNPPDTDLSAVKVIVCTNEAPSSPNDPDCTQVFNALGTGFTQSGLTNGVTYYYGVFAYDTLNQYASGALGNGKPMAPDLPPGNITGLNLNPGNAQNALSWTNPADADLAGIRIIACPDGFPTGPLDPACDVLSENTRTAFTHASLTNGRTYYYGLYSYDLSGQFASGVLGSGKPSAPEEELPPGEEGEEDIPPPVSTDTGYCGNGICSDFESPATCPSDCGQPELPPKGPICGDAVCQIDENNQSCPDDCTSDMPSTALLRDNLELFVATGAIKLVPNNSGAVRILNGRPIFVQLLRRSLTKSVDRVQLSLGQETFLMAPNFREEGAGDNNLQAASVGDDAYAVSLISPDEPASYPVTVTLFYDDHSSQSVPLIFDVQGSGYLFSWFEGATQRLSGAQVTLFQSPGSLVTWDGSPYGQFNPVNSEADGTFAWYVPNGNYVVRADTSGYLSVDTAVTVVDNIVNPAIQMSAILLEELPPEVLEEQEELVPSPLQNFSESVQEATQQAVDDVEAALDAIRAVPGVQEAADISVPVLAVSAATSGLILGISFNFLPFLQYLFTAPILFIGRRRRRGFGVIYNSISKTPIDLAIVRLYQLAEGIADPSQGRLVRSRVTDKGGRYFFLVQPGHYRLSVTKNGFTFPSDYLKDEKQDADFLDVYHGEVIEVTDKDAVIAANVPVDPSQAEQFTKPSKIVWKNRLRSFQNVIAVSGLIASVVFAIIQPSWLTVAMIFVQALVYLLARRLATAAKPQSWGIVYDGVTKQPLSHVIARIFEPKYNKLLETRVTDNQGRFSFLLGPNEYYAVFEKTGYATTEIRPIDYSVNKEPVEFAQKINLSPAAK
;
A
#
# COMPACT_ATOMS: atom_id res chain seq x y z
N MET A 1 -36.02 -25.71 18.85
CA MET A 1 -36.59 -24.44 19.35
C MET A 1 -36.89 -24.40 20.85
N ALA A 2 -37.02 -25.52 21.59
CA ALA A 2 -37.27 -25.47 23.04
C ALA A 2 -36.03 -25.29 23.93
N PHE A 3 -34.84 -25.74 23.51
CA PHE A 3 -33.62 -25.74 24.36
C PHE A 3 -32.94 -24.36 24.48
N LEU A 4 -32.95 -23.54 23.43
CA LEU A 4 -32.31 -22.21 23.42
C LEU A 4 -33.02 -21.14 24.27
N ASN A 5 -34.25 -21.40 24.71
CA ASN A 5 -35.03 -20.44 25.51
C ASN A 5 -34.68 -20.53 27.02
N LYS A 6 -34.22 -21.70 27.50
CA LYS A 6 -33.77 -21.88 28.90
C LYS A 6 -32.42 -21.23 29.18
N THR A 7 -31.46 -21.33 28.28
CA THR A 7 -30.16 -20.65 28.44
C THR A 7 -30.29 -19.13 28.36
N PHE A 8 -31.16 -18.60 27.49
CA PHE A 8 -31.42 -17.17 27.44
C PHE A 8 -32.08 -16.64 28.72
N TRP A 9 -33.07 -17.36 29.28
CA TRP A 9 -33.64 -17.00 30.58
C TRP A 9 -32.64 -17.13 31.71
N ASN A 10 -31.87 -18.22 31.81
CA ASN A 10 -30.86 -18.37 32.86
C ASN A 10 -29.80 -17.26 32.84
N ILE A 11 -29.36 -16.81 31.66
CA ILE A 11 -28.43 -15.66 31.55
C ILE A 11 -29.11 -14.35 31.99
N VAL A 12 -30.41 -14.18 31.73
CA VAL A 12 -31.18 -13.03 32.24
C VAL A 12 -31.36 -13.12 33.76
N THR A 13 -31.62 -14.30 34.34
CA THR A 13 -31.71 -14.46 35.80
C THR A 13 -30.36 -14.22 36.47
N ILE A 14 -29.25 -14.68 35.87
CA ILE A 14 -27.88 -14.43 36.36
C ILE A 14 -27.54 -12.94 36.25
N ALA A 15 -27.89 -12.25 35.16
CA ALA A 15 -27.65 -10.81 35.00
C ALA A 15 -28.53 -9.94 35.93
N VAL A 16 -29.74 -10.41 36.26
CA VAL A 16 -30.64 -9.73 37.22
C VAL A 16 -30.20 -9.97 38.66
N LEU A 17 -29.66 -11.14 39.02
CA LEU A 17 -28.99 -11.32 40.33
C LEU A 17 -27.67 -10.54 40.40
N ALA A 18 -26.88 -10.49 39.33
CA ALA A 18 -25.60 -9.78 39.28
C ALA A 18 -25.72 -8.23 39.31
N THR A 19 -26.93 -7.68 39.44
CA THR A 19 -27.16 -6.25 39.68
C THR A 19 -27.85 -5.96 41.02
N THR A 20 -27.99 -6.96 41.89
CA THR A 20 -28.42 -6.80 43.29
C THR A 20 -27.56 -7.63 44.25
N ILE A 21 -26.28 -7.26 44.39
CA ILE A 21 -25.45 -7.29 45.63
C ILE A 21 -24.21 -6.42 45.32
N VAL A 22 -24.35 -5.09 45.49
CA VAL A 22 -23.26 -4.17 45.89
C VAL A 22 -23.88 -3.13 46.81
N ALA A 23 -24.30 -3.64 47.97
CA ALA A 23 -24.59 -2.88 49.17
C ALA A 23 -24.45 -3.84 50.35
N ALA A 24 -23.35 -4.62 50.36
CA ALA A 24 -22.79 -5.01 51.64
C ALA A 24 -22.49 -3.70 52.37
N VAL A 25 -23.02 -3.55 53.58
CA VAL A 25 -22.71 -2.39 54.41
C VAL A 25 -21.23 -2.51 54.74
N SER A 26 -20.41 -1.72 54.05
CA SER A 26 -19.11 -1.35 54.59
C SER A 26 -19.40 -0.52 55.84
N ILE A 27 -19.49 -1.21 56.97
CA ILE A 27 -19.11 -0.61 58.24
C ILE A 27 -17.67 -0.16 57.99
N GLU A 28 -17.42 1.15 58.09
CA GLU A 28 -16.09 1.69 57.92
C GLU A 28 -15.23 1.10 59.04
N ALA A 29 -14.34 0.17 58.67
CA ALA A 29 -13.40 -0.41 59.61
C ALA A 29 -12.47 0.73 60.06
N ALA A 30 -12.55 1.10 61.34
CA ALA A 30 -11.70 2.16 61.85
C ALA A 30 -10.28 1.62 62.03
N THR A 31 -9.28 2.41 61.66
CA THR A 31 -7.89 1.99 61.80
C THR A 31 -7.46 2.13 63.26
N LEU A 32 -6.81 1.10 63.81
CA LEU A 32 -6.20 1.17 65.15
C LEU A 32 -5.31 2.42 65.25
N THR A 33 -5.45 3.20 66.32
CA THR A 33 -4.74 4.49 66.45
C THR A 33 -3.28 4.33 66.85
N GLN A 34 -2.92 3.17 67.42
CA GLN A 34 -1.56 2.74 67.72
C GLN A 34 -1.55 1.21 67.71
N ALA A 35 -0.47 0.59 67.23
CA ALA A 35 -0.22 -0.85 67.32
C ALA A 35 1.29 -1.11 67.27
N ASN A 36 1.83 -1.80 68.26
CA ASN A 36 3.25 -2.18 68.39
C ASN A 36 3.34 -3.61 68.93
N ASP A 37 4.45 -4.30 68.67
CA ASP A 37 4.83 -5.55 69.34
C ASP A 37 6.27 -5.47 69.80
N TYR A 38 6.56 -6.11 70.93
CA TYR A 38 7.87 -6.21 71.55
C TYR A 38 8.31 -7.69 71.60
N PRO A 39 8.75 -8.27 70.48
CA PRO A 39 9.18 -9.66 70.43
C PRO A 39 10.48 -9.87 71.23
N GLY A 40 10.58 -11.03 71.90
CA GLY A 40 11.74 -11.38 72.74
C GLY A 40 13.05 -11.63 71.96
N THR A 41 12.95 -11.90 70.65
CA THR A 41 14.06 -12.01 69.69
C THR A 41 13.50 -11.78 68.29
N LEU A 42 14.29 -11.18 67.40
CA LEU A 42 13.98 -11.02 65.98
C LEU A 42 14.77 -12.02 65.12
N GLN A 43 15.47 -12.98 65.72
CA GLN A 43 16.27 -13.95 64.98
C GLN A 43 15.41 -15.03 64.32
N THR A 44 15.75 -15.37 63.07
CA THR A 44 15.19 -16.52 62.31
C THR A 44 15.19 -17.84 63.09
N SER A 45 14.11 -18.60 62.95
CA SER A 45 13.90 -19.93 63.56
C SER A 45 14.02 -19.98 65.11
N GLN A 46 13.96 -18.84 65.82
CA GLN A 46 13.98 -18.81 67.30
C GLN A 46 12.58 -18.69 67.89
N THR A 47 12.38 -19.25 69.09
CA THR A 47 11.17 -19.08 69.89
C THR A 47 11.12 -17.67 70.50
N ALA A 48 10.10 -16.88 70.19
CA ALA A 48 9.93 -15.53 70.68
C ALA A 48 8.69 -15.40 71.59
N ASN A 49 8.84 -14.69 72.71
CA ASN A 49 7.71 -14.11 73.42
C ASN A 49 7.20 -12.90 72.64
N HIS A 50 5.92 -12.58 72.73
CA HIS A 50 5.35 -11.36 72.14
C HIS A 50 4.61 -10.54 73.19
N HIS A 51 4.50 -9.24 72.95
CA HIS A 51 3.73 -8.32 73.78
C HIS A 51 3.18 -7.23 72.86
N LEU A 52 2.01 -7.51 72.31
CA LEU A 52 1.35 -6.68 71.32
C LEU A 52 0.49 -5.67 72.06
N ILE A 53 0.75 -4.37 71.88
CA ILE A 53 0.00 -3.28 72.50
C ILE A 53 -0.64 -2.44 71.39
N PHE A 54 -1.96 -2.28 71.45
CA PHE A 54 -2.70 -1.49 70.48
C PHE A 54 -3.90 -0.77 71.11
N THR A 55 -4.30 0.36 70.53
CA THR A 55 -5.45 1.14 71.01
C THR A 55 -6.63 0.94 70.08
N THR A 56 -7.75 0.43 70.61
CA THR A 56 -9.00 0.31 69.83
C THR A 56 -9.72 1.64 69.81
N SER A 57 -10.26 2.01 68.65
CA SER A 57 -10.98 3.27 68.41
C SER A 57 -12.49 3.11 68.56
N SER A 58 -13.03 1.91 68.32
CA SER A 58 -14.45 1.57 68.50
C SER A 58 -14.77 0.81 69.80
N GLY A 59 -13.79 0.16 70.43
CA GLY A 59 -13.97 -0.76 71.55
C GLY A 59 -14.42 -2.16 71.11
N VAL A 60 -14.40 -3.15 72.01
CA VAL A 60 -14.86 -4.52 71.73
C VAL A 60 -16.02 -4.84 72.64
N ALA A 61 -17.22 -5.02 72.08
CA ALA A 61 -18.42 -5.29 72.88
C ALA A 61 -18.51 -6.77 73.32
N GLU A 62 -19.31 -7.03 74.35
CA GLU A 62 -19.66 -8.40 74.75
C GLU A 62 -20.33 -9.17 73.59
N GLY A 63 -19.78 -10.35 73.27
CA GLY A 63 -20.20 -11.17 72.13
C GLY A 63 -19.46 -10.87 70.82
N GLU A 64 -18.58 -9.86 70.78
CA GLU A 64 -17.69 -9.59 69.65
C GLU A 64 -16.34 -10.30 69.81
N SER A 65 -15.64 -10.48 68.69
CA SER A 65 -14.33 -11.13 68.64
C SER A 65 -13.25 -10.19 68.12
N LEU A 66 -12.06 -10.37 68.68
CA LEU A 66 -10.78 -9.77 68.33
C LEU A 66 -9.88 -10.91 67.81
N THR A 67 -9.25 -10.73 66.65
CA THR A 67 -8.37 -11.73 66.03
C THR A 67 -6.97 -11.16 65.86
N VAL A 68 -5.96 -11.90 66.33
CA VAL A 68 -4.54 -11.65 66.08
C VAL A 68 -4.03 -12.75 65.15
N GLU A 69 -3.74 -12.40 63.91
CA GLU A 69 -3.26 -13.31 62.85
C GLU A 69 -1.76 -13.09 62.63
N PHE A 70 -0.94 -14.09 62.95
CA PHE A 70 0.45 -14.13 62.53
C PHE A 70 0.54 -14.54 61.06
N ALA A 71 1.53 -14.02 60.33
CA ALA A 71 1.83 -14.54 59.00
C ALA A 71 2.14 -16.05 59.05
N SER A 72 1.71 -16.80 58.04
CA SER A 72 1.78 -18.27 57.94
C SER A 72 3.17 -18.91 58.07
N GLU A 73 4.22 -18.08 58.04
CA GLU A 73 5.61 -18.45 58.19
C GLU A 73 6.08 -18.44 59.66
N PHE A 74 5.31 -17.84 60.58
CA PHE A 74 5.46 -18.12 62.01
C PHE A 74 4.91 -19.51 62.32
N ASN A 75 5.36 -20.12 63.42
CA ASN A 75 4.76 -21.34 63.94
C ASN A 75 4.16 -21.07 65.32
N THR A 76 2.84 -21.01 65.39
CA THR A 76 2.06 -20.82 66.62
C THR A 76 1.49 -22.13 67.18
N ALA A 77 1.69 -23.27 66.51
CA ALA A 77 0.96 -24.52 66.76
C ALA A 77 1.23 -25.18 68.14
N SER A 78 2.22 -24.68 68.89
CA SER A 78 2.48 -25.07 70.29
C SER A 78 1.76 -24.21 71.32
N LEU A 79 1.17 -23.07 70.94
CA LEU A 79 0.44 -22.19 71.85
C LEU A 79 -0.88 -22.82 72.28
N THR A 80 -1.19 -22.66 73.56
CA THR A 80 -2.48 -22.98 74.17
C THR A 80 -3.04 -21.74 74.86
N GLU A 81 -4.26 -21.84 75.41
CA GLU A 81 -4.87 -20.72 76.13
C GLU A 81 -4.09 -20.33 77.40
N ASP A 82 -3.44 -21.30 78.07
CA ASP A 82 -2.49 -21.07 79.18
C ASP A 82 -1.23 -20.25 78.80
N ASP A 83 -1.01 -20.00 77.50
CA ASP A 83 0.16 -19.32 76.94
C ASP A 83 -0.13 -17.89 76.42
N VAL A 84 -1.37 -17.41 76.59
CA VAL A 84 -1.86 -16.15 76.01
C VAL A 84 -2.77 -15.39 76.99
N ASP A 85 -2.35 -14.21 77.46
CA ASP A 85 -3.22 -13.29 78.23
C ASP A 85 -3.73 -12.14 77.35
N LEU A 86 -4.91 -11.61 77.71
CA LEU A 86 -5.50 -10.38 77.17
C LEU A 86 -5.69 -9.36 78.31
N GLU A 87 -5.29 -8.11 78.09
CA GLU A 87 -5.30 -7.02 79.08
C GLU A 87 -5.98 -5.77 78.52
N ASP A 88 -6.79 -5.09 79.33
CA ASP A 88 -7.50 -3.84 79.01
C ASP A 88 -7.11 -2.74 80.00
N ASP A 89 -6.55 -1.63 79.51
CA ASP A 89 -6.06 -0.49 80.30
C ASP A 89 -5.22 -0.90 81.54
N SER A 90 -4.26 -1.82 81.34
CA SER A 90 -3.41 -2.44 82.37
C SER A 90 -4.14 -3.32 83.41
N THR A 91 -5.28 -3.91 83.03
CA THR A 91 -6.02 -4.91 83.82
C THR A 91 -6.21 -6.20 83.02
N ASP A 92 -5.62 -7.31 83.47
CA ASP A 92 -5.78 -8.61 82.79
C ASP A 92 -7.25 -9.09 82.85
N LEU A 93 -7.79 -9.48 81.70
CA LEU A 93 -9.08 -10.13 81.54
C LEU A 93 -8.91 -11.63 81.79
N THR A 94 -9.83 -12.24 82.54
CA THR A 94 -9.83 -13.70 82.73
C THR A 94 -10.16 -14.41 81.43
N THR A 95 -9.32 -15.38 81.02
CA THR A 95 -9.53 -16.15 79.78
C THR A 95 -9.96 -17.60 80.05
N ALA A 96 -10.56 -18.23 79.03
CA ALA A 96 -10.90 -19.66 78.98
C ALA A 96 -10.87 -20.19 77.53
N PRO A 97 -10.96 -21.52 77.28
CA PRO A 97 -11.03 -22.05 75.91
C PRO A 97 -12.36 -21.78 75.19
N ASP A 98 -13.45 -21.58 75.94
CA ASP A 98 -14.77 -21.21 75.42
C ASP A 98 -15.55 -20.34 76.43
N CYS A 99 -16.58 -19.62 75.97
CA CYS A 99 -17.47 -18.82 76.83
C CYS A 99 -18.56 -19.65 77.53
N SER A 100 -18.22 -20.82 78.11
CA SER A 100 -19.18 -21.64 78.87
C SER A 100 -19.12 -21.45 80.40
N GLY A 101 -18.10 -20.74 80.90
CA GLY A 101 -17.86 -20.50 82.33
C GLY A 101 -18.30 -19.12 82.83
N THR A 102 -17.40 -18.43 83.53
CA THR A 102 -17.58 -17.05 84.08
C THR A 102 -16.41 -16.13 83.74
N GLU A 103 -15.55 -16.57 82.82
CA GLU A 103 -14.36 -15.88 82.36
C GLU A 103 -14.74 -14.80 81.34
N GLN A 104 -14.00 -13.70 81.32
CA GLN A 104 -14.39 -12.48 80.60
C GLN A 104 -14.14 -12.55 79.09
N ALA A 105 -13.21 -13.40 78.64
CA ALA A 105 -12.94 -13.67 77.24
C ALA A 105 -12.62 -15.15 77.00
N SER A 106 -12.88 -15.65 75.78
CA SER A 106 -12.41 -16.98 75.38
C SER A 106 -11.33 -16.90 74.30
N VAL A 107 -10.25 -17.67 74.42
CA VAL A 107 -9.15 -17.75 73.44
C VAL A 107 -9.24 -19.06 72.65
N THR A 108 -9.36 -18.95 71.33
CA THR A 108 -9.33 -20.08 70.40
C THR A 108 -8.20 -19.88 69.40
N ILE A 109 -7.24 -20.81 69.37
CA ILE A 109 -6.07 -20.75 68.48
C ILE A 109 -6.26 -21.81 67.38
N VAL A 110 -6.33 -21.38 66.11
CA VAL A 110 -6.51 -22.26 64.95
C VAL A 110 -5.57 -21.82 63.83
N ALA A 111 -4.64 -22.70 63.46
CA ALA A 111 -3.46 -22.32 62.68
C ALA A 111 -2.80 -21.07 63.29
N ASP A 112 -2.48 -20.07 62.48
CA ASP A 112 -1.74 -18.87 62.89
C ASP A 112 -2.66 -17.73 63.38
N VAL A 113 -3.94 -18.00 63.61
CA VAL A 113 -4.94 -17.03 64.11
C VAL A 113 -5.35 -17.33 65.55
N LEU A 114 -5.08 -16.36 66.44
CA LEU A 114 -5.56 -16.32 67.81
C LEU A 114 -6.87 -15.51 67.83
N THR A 115 -7.99 -16.15 68.15
CA THR A 115 -9.31 -15.51 68.23
C THR A 115 -9.73 -15.37 69.69
N PHE A 116 -9.78 -14.14 70.17
CA PHE A 116 -10.37 -13.74 71.44
C PHE A 116 -11.84 -13.42 71.20
N THR A 117 -12.76 -13.93 72.02
CA THR A 117 -14.18 -13.54 71.99
C THR A 117 -14.57 -13.04 73.37
N ILE A 118 -15.11 -11.83 73.49
CA ILE A 118 -15.53 -11.29 74.78
C ILE A 118 -16.83 -11.98 75.21
N CYS A 119 -16.84 -12.60 76.38
CA CYS A 119 -17.96 -13.44 76.81
C CYS A 119 -19.18 -12.61 77.24
N SER A 120 -20.37 -13.05 76.83
CA SER A 120 -21.61 -12.27 76.98
C SER A 120 -22.22 -12.40 78.38
N GLY A 121 -22.25 -11.29 79.12
CA GLY A 121 -22.79 -11.21 80.48
C GLY A 121 -21.74 -11.15 81.60
N ASP A 122 -20.46 -11.34 81.28
CA ASP A 122 -19.37 -11.50 82.25
C ASP A 122 -18.53 -10.22 82.50
N SER A 123 -18.95 -9.07 81.95
CA SER A 123 -18.28 -7.76 82.14
C SER A 123 -16.85 -7.71 81.58
N GLY A 124 -16.65 -8.26 80.38
CA GLY A 124 -15.37 -8.25 79.64
C GLY A 124 -15.25 -7.20 78.54
N ALA A 125 -16.24 -6.31 78.37
CA ALA A 125 -16.24 -5.32 77.27
C ALA A 125 -15.08 -4.31 77.38
N ILE A 126 -14.31 -4.21 76.29
CA ILE A 126 -13.20 -3.26 76.12
C ILE A 126 -13.76 -1.93 75.63
N ALA A 127 -13.39 -0.82 76.27
CA ALA A 127 -13.94 0.49 75.92
C ALA A 127 -13.28 1.12 74.68
N ALA A 128 -14.04 1.98 74.00
CA ALA A 128 -13.52 2.77 72.88
C ALA A 128 -12.45 3.76 73.36
N GLY A 129 -11.23 3.63 72.85
CA GLY A 129 -10.05 4.40 73.22
C GLY A 129 -9.12 3.73 74.24
N SER A 130 -9.43 2.52 74.71
CA SER A 130 -8.60 1.78 75.66
C SER A 130 -7.39 1.12 75.01
N GLU A 131 -6.31 0.99 75.79
CA GLU A 131 -5.08 0.29 75.41
C GLU A 131 -5.22 -1.20 75.72
N VAL A 132 -5.29 -2.00 74.66
CA VAL A 132 -5.39 -3.45 74.72
C VAL A 132 -4.00 -4.04 74.55
N ALA A 133 -3.61 -4.94 75.46
CA ALA A 133 -2.36 -5.69 75.36
C ALA A 133 -2.63 -7.19 75.26
N VAL A 134 -1.93 -7.86 74.33
CA VAL A 134 -1.91 -9.32 74.17
C VAL A 134 -0.51 -9.81 74.50
N LYS A 135 -0.39 -10.66 75.51
CA LYS A 135 0.89 -11.21 76.01
C LYS A 135 0.98 -12.67 75.60
N ILE A 136 2.09 -13.09 74.98
CA ILE A 136 2.27 -14.47 74.47
C ILE A 136 3.61 -15.04 74.97
N GLY A 137 3.61 -16.32 75.35
CA GLY A 137 4.78 -17.00 75.92
C GLY A 137 4.98 -16.62 77.38
N THR A 138 6.22 -16.54 77.89
CA THR A 138 6.45 -16.23 79.33
C THR A 138 6.02 -14.82 79.76
N ASN A 139 5.48 -14.02 78.84
CA ASN A 139 4.81 -12.76 79.16
C ASN A 139 3.38 -13.00 79.70
N ALA A 140 2.74 -14.12 79.35
CA ALA A 140 1.46 -14.54 79.90
C ALA A 140 1.65 -15.10 81.32
N THR A 141 1.00 -14.47 82.29
CA THR A 141 1.14 -14.73 83.74
C THR A 141 -0.18 -14.66 84.51
N ALA A 142 -1.29 -14.27 83.87
CA ALA A 142 -2.60 -14.09 84.51
C ALA A 142 -3.48 -15.34 84.41
N SER A 143 -3.60 -15.93 83.21
CA SER A 143 -4.40 -17.13 82.98
C SER A 143 -3.60 -18.43 83.09
N GLY A 144 -2.27 -18.37 82.91
CA GLY A 144 -1.39 -19.54 82.99
C GLY A 144 0.05 -19.20 83.43
N THR A 145 1.00 -20.06 83.06
CA THR A 145 2.44 -19.82 83.29
C THR A 145 3.25 -19.58 82.01
N GLY A 146 2.60 -19.45 80.85
CA GLY A 146 3.27 -18.99 79.63
C GLY A 146 4.45 -19.85 79.19
N VAL A 147 4.23 -21.15 78.93
CA VAL A 147 5.33 -22.13 78.75
C VAL A 147 5.71 -22.32 77.29
N ASN A 148 4.75 -22.17 76.37
CA ASN A 148 4.96 -22.32 74.93
C ASN A 148 5.02 -20.95 74.25
N HIS A 149 5.88 -20.80 73.25
CA HIS A 149 6.13 -19.54 72.54
C HIS A 149 5.73 -19.68 71.06
N ALA A 150 5.57 -18.55 70.36
CA ALA A 150 5.58 -18.54 68.90
C ALA A 150 7.02 -18.75 68.38
N VAL A 151 7.19 -19.34 67.21
CA VAL A 151 8.51 -19.47 66.55
C VAL A 151 8.59 -18.51 65.37
N ASN A 152 9.67 -17.72 65.31
CA ASN A 152 9.97 -16.82 64.21
C ASN A 152 10.23 -17.59 62.90
N PRO A 153 9.84 -17.02 61.74
CA PRO A 153 10.12 -17.57 60.42
C PRO A 153 11.58 -17.97 60.16
N ASP A 154 11.77 -18.97 59.30
CA ASP A 154 13.09 -19.50 58.94
C ASP A 154 13.92 -18.59 58.02
N ASN A 155 13.30 -17.62 57.35
CA ASN A 155 13.94 -16.74 56.38
C ASN A 155 13.99 -15.29 56.87
N VAL A 156 15.11 -14.60 56.60
CA VAL A 156 15.27 -13.17 56.85
C VAL A 156 14.28 -12.38 55.97
N GLY A 157 13.48 -11.51 56.59
CA GLY A 157 12.39 -10.79 55.90
C GLY A 157 11.57 -9.93 56.86
N THR A 158 10.67 -9.12 56.32
CA THR A 158 9.64 -8.43 57.13
C THR A 158 8.33 -9.17 57.02
N TYR A 159 7.82 -9.65 58.15
CA TYR A 159 6.56 -10.36 58.27
C TYR A 159 5.56 -9.51 59.03
N PHE A 160 4.28 -9.90 59.02
CA PHE A 160 3.22 -9.10 59.63
C PHE A 160 2.45 -9.89 60.67
N VAL A 161 2.04 -9.21 61.73
CA VAL A 161 0.98 -9.66 62.62
C VAL A 161 -0.20 -8.72 62.44
N SER A 162 -1.34 -9.24 62.00
CA SER A 162 -2.54 -8.48 61.69
C SER A 162 -3.52 -8.55 62.86
N ILE A 163 -4.12 -7.43 63.20
CA ILE A 163 -5.16 -7.31 64.23
C ILE A 163 -6.44 -6.91 63.51
N ALA A 164 -7.51 -7.67 63.73
CA ALA A 164 -8.84 -7.46 63.15
C ALA A 164 -9.91 -8.01 64.10
N GLY A 165 -11.17 -8.08 63.68
CA GLY A 165 -12.22 -8.72 64.47
C GLY A 165 -13.63 -8.39 63.98
N SER A 166 -14.65 -8.87 64.69
CA SER A 166 -16.06 -8.51 64.40
C SER A 166 -16.44 -7.12 64.92
N PHE A 167 -15.68 -6.57 65.88
CA PHE A 167 -15.84 -5.20 66.40
C PHE A 167 -15.51 -4.10 65.37
N GLY A 168 -14.76 -4.45 64.32
CA GLY A 168 -14.61 -3.65 63.12
C GLY A 168 -13.31 -2.85 63.00
N ASP A 169 -12.48 -2.71 64.04
CA ASP A 169 -11.18 -2.09 63.84
C ASP A 169 -10.16 -3.05 63.22
N SER A 170 -9.18 -2.49 62.52
CA SER A 170 -8.06 -3.27 61.98
C SER A 170 -6.75 -2.49 61.92
N GLY A 171 -5.65 -3.25 61.93
CA GLY A 171 -4.28 -2.76 61.78
C GLY A 171 -3.29 -3.91 61.62
N SER A 172 -2.02 -3.60 61.34
CA SER A 172 -0.97 -4.61 61.21
C SER A 172 0.37 -4.10 61.72
N ILE A 173 1.11 -4.97 62.40
CA ILE A 173 2.43 -4.71 62.96
C ILE A 173 3.48 -5.40 62.09
N ALA A 174 4.53 -4.68 61.67
CA ALA A 174 5.59 -5.22 60.84
C ALA A 174 6.79 -5.67 61.69
N LEU A 175 7.17 -6.94 61.58
CA LEU A 175 8.27 -7.55 62.33
C LEU A 175 9.45 -7.86 61.39
N PRO A 176 10.61 -7.16 61.52
CA PRO A 176 11.79 -7.42 60.71
C PRO A 176 12.61 -8.57 61.32
N ILE A 177 12.43 -9.78 60.78
CA ILE A 177 13.14 -10.99 61.19
C ILE A 177 14.51 -11.04 60.52
N GLY A 178 15.56 -11.17 61.32
CA GLY A 178 16.98 -11.09 60.94
C GLY A 178 17.79 -12.35 61.25
N SER A 179 19.07 -12.35 60.89
CA SER A 179 19.97 -13.48 61.16
C SER A 179 20.60 -13.47 62.57
N ASP A 180 20.52 -12.34 63.28
CA ASP A 180 21.08 -12.08 64.61
C ASP A 180 20.42 -10.82 65.23
N ASP A 181 20.39 -10.70 66.55
CA ASP A 181 19.73 -9.60 67.30
C ASP A 181 20.63 -8.35 67.49
N SER A 182 21.73 -8.22 66.75
CA SER A 182 22.77 -7.20 67.01
C SER A 182 22.51 -5.83 66.35
N ILE A 183 22.01 -4.86 67.14
CA ILE A 183 21.97 -3.45 66.75
C ILE A 183 23.38 -2.84 66.87
N SER A 184 24.01 -2.52 65.73
CA SER A 184 25.36 -1.91 65.70
C SER A 184 25.32 -0.39 65.95
N VAL A 185 25.35 0.03 67.22
CA VAL A 185 25.60 1.44 67.57
C VAL A 185 27.11 1.69 67.65
N SER A 186 27.63 2.62 66.84
CA SER A 186 29.00 3.12 67.00
C SER A 186 29.00 4.62 67.34
N ALA A 187 29.49 4.94 68.53
CA ALA A 187 29.73 6.32 68.97
C ALA A 187 31.15 6.40 69.55
N ASN A 188 31.95 7.33 69.02
CA ASN A 188 33.37 7.43 69.34
C ASN A 188 33.57 8.24 70.64
N VAL A 189 34.05 7.59 71.71
CA VAL A 189 34.18 8.23 73.03
C VAL A 189 35.51 8.98 73.16
N THR A 190 35.47 10.31 73.09
CA THR A 190 36.58 11.16 73.55
C THR A 190 36.51 11.38 75.06
N THR A 191 37.58 11.04 75.77
CA THR A 191 37.69 11.16 77.23
C THR A 191 38.13 12.56 77.66
N GLY A 192 37.46 13.10 78.70
CA GLY A 192 37.81 14.37 79.33
C GLY A 192 36.94 14.60 80.55
N GLY A 193 37.42 14.26 81.75
CA GLY A 193 36.64 14.30 82.99
C GLY A 193 36.87 15.56 83.84
N GLY A 194 36.11 15.66 84.94
CA GLY A 194 36.30 16.66 85.99
C GLY A 194 34.99 17.28 86.46
N GLY A 195 34.47 16.83 87.60
CA GLY A 195 33.23 17.38 88.17
C GLY A 195 33.46 18.65 89.00
N GLY A 196 32.38 19.42 89.19
CA GLY A 196 32.34 20.58 90.07
C GLY A 196 31.01 21.34 89.90
N GLY A 197 30.20 21.41 90.95
CA GLY A 197 28.81 21.87 90.83
C GLY A 197 28.63 23.39 90.70
N GLY A 198 27.59 23.78 89.96
CA GLY A 198 27.05 25.13 89.86
C GLY A 198 25.77 25.07 89.02
N GLY A 199 24.69 25.72 89.47
CA GLY A 199 23.41 25.66 88.76
C GLY A 199 23.49 26.33 87.38
N GLU A 200 23.12 25.59 86.34
CA GLU A 200 23.15 26.07 84.95
C GLU A 200 21.83 26.79 84.62
N PRO A 201 21.86 27.93 83.88
CA PRO A 201 20.64 28.51 83.31
C PRO A 201 19.97 27.53 82.34
N PRO A 202 18.68 27.73 81.97
CA PRO A 202 18.05 26.92 80.93
C PRO A 202 18.94 26.91 79.68
N PRO A 203 19.13 25.75 79.02
CA PRO A 203 19.99 25.65 77.86
C PRO A 203 19.52 26.63 76.77
N PRO A 204 20.45 27.19 75.97
CA PRO A 204 20.07 28.05 74.85
C PRO A 204 19.11 27.28 73.94
N ALA A 205 18.01 27.93 73.55
CA ALA A 205 17.04 27.33 72.65
C ALA A 205 17.72 26.96 71.32
N ASP A 206 17.43 25.76 70.82
CA ASP A 206 17.98 25.28 69.56
C ASP A 206 17.53 26.18 68.40
N SER A 207 18.44 26.45 67.48
CA SER A 207 18.23 27.31 66.31
C SER A 207 18.88 26.76 65.03
N THR A 208 19.35 25.52 65.05
CA THR A 208 19.97 24.85 63.91
C THR A 208 18.99 23.88 63.26
N PRO A 209 18.60 24.06 61.98
CA PRO A 209 17.76 23.09 61.29
C PRO A 209 18.49 21.77 60.98
N PRO A 210 17.77 20.64 60.92
CA PRO A 210 18.34 19.32 60.65
C PRO A 210 18.94 19.21 59.24
N ILE A 211 20.14 18.65 59.13
CA ILE A 211 20.85 18.39 57.87
C ILE A 211 20.37 17.07 57.26
N ILE A 212 19.53 17.16 56.24
CA ILE A 212 19.07 16.02 55.44
C ILE A 212 20.22 15.43 54.60
N SER A 213 20.37 14.11 54.61
CA SER A 213 21.44 13.35 53.96
C SER A 213 20.95 11.96 53.51
N ASN A 214 21.75 11.24 52.71
CA ASN A 214 21.50 9.86 52.28
C ASN A 214 20.11 9.59 51.65
N VAL A 215 19.63 10.52 50.83
CA VAL A 215 18.35 10.38 50.12
C VAL A 215 18.42 9.24 49.10
N LEU A 216 17.58 8.22 49.29
CA LEU A 216 17.50 7.01 48.46
C LEU A 216 16.04 6.63 48.21
N VAL A 217 15.73 6.22 46.97
CA VAL A 217 14.43 5.65 46.60
C VAL A 217 14.58 4.13 46.50
N SER A 218 13.71 3.39 47.18
CA SER A 218 13.65 1.92 47.17
C SER A 218 12.19 1.46 47.05
N GLY A 219 11.96 0.14 46.93
CA GLY A 219 10.60 -0.42 46.90
C GLY A 219 9.70 0.16 45.80
N ILE A 220 10.28 0.55 44.67
CA ILE A 220 9.52 1.11 43.54
C ILE A 220 8.68 -0.02 42.92
N THR A 221 7.37 0.17 42.93
CA THR A 221 6.40 -0.68 42.22
C THR A 221 5.77 0.13 41.09
N LYS A 222 4.71 -0.40 40.50
CA LYS A 222 3.90 0.35 39.52
C LYS A 222 3.02 1.44 40.11
N ASN A 223 2.75 1.42 41.43
CA ASN A 223 1.85 2.38 42.07
C ASN A 223 2.37 2.92 43.43
N SER A 224 3.61 2.60 43.79
CA SER A 224 4.25 3.07 45.02
C SER A 224 5.78 3.21 44.90
N ALA A 225 6.38 3.96 45.83
CA ALA A 225 7.82 4.00 46.06
C ALA A 225 8.11 4.38 47.53
N VAL A 226 9.24 3.93 48.07
CA VAL A 226 9.69 4.26 49.43
C VAL A 226 10.84 5.27 49.36
N ILE A 227 10.66 6.42 50.00
CA ILE A 227 11.66 7.49 50.09
C ILE A 227 12.35 7.36 51.44
N ASN A 228 13.67 7.17 51.44
CA ASN A 228 14.49 6.97 52.64
C ASN A 228 15.53 8.10 52.73
N TRP A 229 15.77 8.62 53.94
CA TRP A 229 16.84 9.59 54.19
C TRP A 229 17.26 9.58 55.67
N THR A 230 18.33 10.32 55.99
CA THR A 230 18.83 10.47 57.37
C THR A 230 19.09 11.93 57.74
N THR A 231 18.93 12.27 59.01
CA THR A 231 19.29 13.57 59.58
C THR A 231 20.40 13.43 60.63
N ASN A 232 21.13 14.51 60.90
CA ASN A 232 22.14 14.57 61.97
C ASN A 232 21.52 14.66 63.39
N GLU A 233 20.22 14.91 63.48
CA GLU A 233 19.45 15.11 64.71
C GLU A 233 18.02 14.61 64.53
N SER A 234 17.31 14.30 65.61
CA SER A 234 15.96 13.74 65.54
C SER A 234 14.95 14.76 64.99
N ALA A 235 14.35 14.43 63.85
CA ALA A 235 13.42 15.31 63.13
C ALA A 235 12.17 14.55 62.67
N ASP A 236 11.11 15.27 62.34
CA ASP A 236 9.94 14.73 61.66
C ASP A 236 10.24 14.34 60.20
N SER A 237 9.27 13.68 59.56
CA SER A 237 9.42 13.17 58.19
C SER A 237 8.34 13.74 57.28
N GLN A 238 8.69 14.53 56.27
CA GLN A 238 7.74 15.03 55.28
C GLN A 238 8.26 14.90 53.85
N VAL A 239 7.42 14.40 52.92
CA VAL A 239 7.71 14.34 51.48
C VAL A 239 6.55 14.92 50.70
N ALA A 240 6.78 16.00 49.95
CA ALA A 240 5.86 16.52 48.94
C ALA A 240 6.23 15.93 47.57
N TYR A 241 5.24 15.56 46.75
CA TYR A 241 5.47 14.89 45.46
C TYR A 241 4.45 15.28 44.37
N GLY A 242 4.85 15.21 43.10
CA GLY A 242 4.05 15.59 41.94
C GLY A 242 4.62 15.08 40.62
N LEU A 243 3.91 15.33 39.52
CA LEU A 243 4.43 15.14 38.15
C LEU A 243 5.35 16.29 37.74
N THR A 244 5.36 17.38 38.52
CA THR A 244 6.26 18.53 38.35
C THR A 244 6.91 18.93 39.67
N THR A 245 7.91 19.81 39.60
CA THR A 245 8.54 20.48 40.76
C THR A 245 7.60 21.38 41.56
N SER A 246 6.31 21.45 41.21
CA SER A 246 5.25 22.07 42.02
C SER A 246 4.71 21.14 43.10
N TYR A 247 5.05 19.84 43.06
CA TYR A 247 4.62 18.80 44.01
C TYR A 247 3.09 18.74 44.19
N GLU A 248 2.36 18.85 43.07
CA GLU A 248 0.92 19.08 43.05
C GLU A 248 0.05 17.84 43.33
N VAL A 249 0.63 16.65 43.51
CA VAL A 249 -0.12 15.41 43.75
C VAL A 249 -0.39 15.20 45.24
N GLY A 250 0.56 15.52 46.12
CA GLY A 250 0.31 15.44 47.56
C GLY A 250 1.53 15.64 48.45
N THR A 251 1.31 15.47 49.75
CA THR A 251 2.35 15.48 50.77
C THR A 251 2.08 14.36 51.77
N GLN A 252 3.05 13.46 51.95
CA GLN A 252 3.05 12.50 53.04
C GLN A 252 3.82 13.07 54.24
N THR A 253 3.39 12.77 55.46
CA THR A 253 4.06 13.24 56.68
C THR A 253 3.93 12.22 57.80
N ASN A 254 5.01 12.01 58.55
CA ASN A 254 5.06 11.25 59.79
C ASN A 254 5.72 12.15 60.85
N PHE A 255 4.99 12.40 61.94
CA PHE A 255 5.39 13.32 63.01
C PHE A 255 6.33 12.71 64.06
N SER A 256 6.72 11.44 63.91
CA SER A 256 7.71 10.80 64.78
C SER A 256 9.11 11.39 64.56
N PHE A 257 9.75 11.80 65.66
CA PHE A 257 11.09 12.39 65.64
C PHE A 257 12.16 11.29 65.62
N VAL A 258 12.79 11.09 64.46
CA VAL A 258 13.76 10.01 64.21
C VAL A 258 14.99 10.53 63.47
N TYR A 259 16.06 9.72 63.43
CA TYR A 259 17.29 9.99 62.65
C TYR A 259 17.29 9.32 61.27
N THR A 260 16.46 8.29 61.10
CA THR A 260 16.33 7.45 59.90
C THR A 260 14.87 7.47 59.48
N HIS A 261 14.59 8.07 58.34
CA HIS A 261 13.24 8.31 57.85
C HIS A 261 12.93 7.38 56.69
N ALA A 262 11.70 6.86 56.66
CA ALA A 262 11.15 6.14 55.52
C ALA A 262 9.69 6.57 55.34
N LEU A 263 9.33 7.07 54.15
CA LEU A 263 7.93 7.36 53.78
C LEU A 263 7.58 6.65 52.48
N THR A 264 6.47 5.90 52.51
CA THR A 264 5.91 5.26 51.31
C THR A 264 4.94 6.21 50.62
N LEU A 265 5.22 6.53 49.37
CA LEU A 265 4.30 7.18 48.46
C LEU A 265 3.45 6.09 47.79
N SER A 266 2.13 6.23 47.80
CA SER A 266 1.18 5.25 47.26
C SER A 266 0.12 5.93 46.39
N GLY A 267 -0.65 5.12 45.63
CA GLY A 267 -1.65 5.64 44.69
C GLY A 267 -1.04 6.32 43.46
N LEU A 268 0.22 6.01 43.14
CA LEU A 268 0.93 6.55 41.98
C LEU A 268 0.42 5.91 40.68
N SER A 269 0.61 6.61 39.56
CA SER A 269 0.36 6.08 38.22
C SER A 269 1.54 5.23 37.74
N GLU A 270 1.24 4.21 36.94
CA GLU A 270 2.19 3.26 36.33
C GLU A 270 3.07 3.94 35.26
N GLY A 271 4.32 3.48 35.08
CA GLY A 271 5.28 4.02 34.09
C GLY A 271 5.57 5.53 34.17
N THR A 272 5.26 6.18 35.30
CA THR A 272 5.16 7.63 35.42
C THR A 272 6.31 8.20 36.23
N GLN A 273 6.96 9.25 35.71
CA GLN A 273 7.99 10.00 36.44
C GLN A 273 7.36 10.97 37.44
N TYR A 274 7.84 10.91 38.68
CA TYR A 274 7.46 11.79 39.77
C TYR A 274 8.66 12.59 40.28
N HIS A 275 8.41 13.87 40.57
CA HIS A 275 9.27 14.77 41.33
C HIS A 275 8.89 14.73 42.81
N PHE A 276 9.86 14.83 43.72
CA PHE A 276 9.62 14.93 45.15
C PHE A 276 10.65 15.80 45.89
N GLN A 277 10.19 16.41 46.98
CA GLN A 277 10.99 17.22 47.91
C GLN A 277 10.78 16.74 49.34
N ILE A 278 11.89 16.55 50.05
CA ILE A 278 11.90 16.20 51.47
C ILE A 278 11.92 17.46 52.34
N ARG A 279 11.18 17.45 53.45
CA ARG A 279 11.28 18.40 54.56
C ARG A 279 11.37 17.62 55.87
N SER A 280 12.13 18.17 56.81
CA SER A 280 12.27 17.64 58.17
C SER A 280 12.40 18.82 59.13
N GLN A 281 11.70 18.73 60.26
CA GLN A 281 11.63 19.74 61.31
C GLN A 281 12.06 19.11 62.64
N ASP A 282 12.88 19.79 63.42
CA ASP A 282 13.31 19.33 64.75
C ASP A 282 12.26 19.62 65.85
N LEU A 283 12.52 19.15 67.07
CA LEU A 283 11.66 19.39 68.25
C LEU A 283 11.57 20.86 68.67
N ALA A 284 12.50 21.71 68.22
CA ALA A 284 12.52 23.16 68.45
C ALA A 284 11.80 23.95 67.32
N ALA A 285 11.21 23.24 66.36
CA ALA A 285 10.54 23.75 65.17
C ALA A 285 11.45 24.37 64.09
N ASN A 286 12.77 24.15 64.11
CA ASN A 286 13.66 24.52 63.01
C ASN A 286 13.46 23.56 61.83
N GLN A 287 13.15 24.09 60.65
CA GLN A 287 12.82 23.30 59.47
C GLN A 287 13.92 23.35 58.40
N ALA A 288 14.27 22.17 57.88
CA ALA A 288 15.11 22.02 56.70
C ALA A 288 14.31 21.50 55.51
N THR A 289 14.84 21.71 54.31
CA THR A 289 14.23 21.30 53.04
C THR A 289 15.32 20.86 52.08
N ALA A 290 15.18 19.66 51.51
CA ALA A 290 16.11 19.13 50.53
C ALA A 290 15.79 19.61 49.11
N GLY A 291 16.66 19.27 48.15
CA GLY A 291 16.45 19.54 46.73
C GLY A 291 15.28 18.79 46.12
N ASP A 292 15.07 19.03 44.82
CA ASP A 292 14.18 18.22 43.99
C ASP A 292 14.87 16.90 43.61
N TYR A 293 14.14 15.80 43.72
CA TYR A 293 14.57 14.45 43.35
C TYR A 293 13.50 13.81 42.45
N THR A 294 13.89 12.83 41.64
CA THR A 294 12.95 12.12 40.78
C THR A 294 13.06 10.60 40.91
N PHE A 295 11.95 9.92 40.64
CA PHE A 295 11.90 8.48 40.36
C PHE A 295 10.81 8.22 39.31
N THR A 296 10.86 7.05 38.67
CA THR A 296 9.82 6.59 37.75
C THR A 296 9.25 5.30 38.31
N THR A 297 7.92 5.18 38.41
CA THR A 297 7.26 3.93 38.78
C THR A 297 7.53 2.84 37.74
N LEU A 298 7.51 1.57 38.15
CA LEU A 298 7.62 0.47 37.21
C LEU A 298 6.42 0.48 36.25
N ASP A 299 6.61 -0.10 35.08
CA ASP A 299 5.55 -0.39 34.10
C ASP A 299 5.52 -1.90 33.86
N GLN A 300 4.38 -2.50 34.17
CA GLN A 300 4.09 -3.92 34.05
C GLN A 300 2.87 -4.17 33.14
N THR A 301 2.43 -3.14 32.41
CA THR A 301 1.25 -3.19 31.55
C THR A 301 1.64 -3.41 30.10
N ALA A 302 1.21 -4.52 29.52
CA ALA A 302 1.46 -4.79 28.10
C ALA A 302 0.58 -3.93 27.17
N PRO A 303 1.10 -3.51 26.01
CA PRO A 303 0.40 -2.61 25.09
C PRO A 303 -0.89 -3.21 24.51
N VAL A 304 -2.00 -2.49 24.58
CA VAL A 304 -3.31 -2.91 24.08
C VAL A 304 -3.37 -2.77 22.55
N ILE A 305 -3.20 -3.89 21.86
CA ILE A 305 -3.33 -4.00 20.40
C ILE A 305 -4.79 -3.80 19.98
N SER A 306 -5.00 -2.90 19.01
CA SER A 306 -6.29 -2.47 18.48
C SER A 306 -6.23 -2.22 16.97
N ASN A 307 -7.39 -2.06 16.32
CA ASN A 307 -7.53 -1.77 14.87
C ASN A 307 -6.77 -2.73 13.91
N LEU A 308 -6.48 -3.95 14.34
CA LEU A 308 -5.79 -4.97 13.54
C LEU A 308 -6.57 -5.29 12.26
N GLN A 309 -5.95 -5.08 11.11
CA GLN A 309 -6.53 -5.31 9.78
C GLN A 309 -5.45 -5.55 8.72
N VAL A 310 -5.83 -6.23 7.63
CA VAL A 310 -5.02 -6.37 6.42
C VAL A 310 -5.55 -5.41 5.35
N VAL A 311 -4.64 -4.67 4.72
CA VAL A 311 -4.89 -3.73 3.61
C VAL A 311 -3.86 -3.97 2.50
N ASP A 312 -3.98 -3.25 1.37
CA ASP A 312 -3.07 -3.35 0.22
C ASP A 312 -2.78 -4.79 -0.24
N LEU A 313 -3.80 -5.66 -0.16
CA LEU A 313 -3.71 -7.07 -0.52
C LEU A 313 -3.49 -7.22 -2.03
N THR A 314 -2.44 -7.94 -2.41
CA THR A 314 -2.13 -8.29 -3.81
C THR A 314 -2.16 -9.80 -4.01
N THR A 315 -1.65 -10.28 -5.14
CA THR A 315 -1.46 -11.71 -5.40
C THR A 315 -0.25 -12.29 -4.66
N THR A 316 0.74 -11.48 -4.22
CA THR A 316 1.98 -11.93 -3.54
C THR A 316 2.36 -11.15 -2.27
N SER A 317 1.54 -10.18 -1.87
CA SER A 317 1.83 -9.32 -0.71
C SER A 317 0.57 -8.89 0.03
N ALA A 318 0.75 -8.47 1.27
CA ALA A 318 -0.30 -7.98 2.14
C ALA A 318 0.28 -6.99 3.15
N ARG A 319 -0.33 -5.82 3.35
CA ARG A 319 0.05 -4.91 4.44
C ARG A 319 -0.80 -5.22 5.68
N VAL A 320 -0.15 -5.51 6.80
CA VAL A 320 -0.81 -5.65 8.09
C VAL A 320 -0.64 -4.35 8.86
N THR A 321 -1.75 -3.79 9.36
CA THR A 321 -1.76 -2.55 10.14
C THR A 321 -2.51 -2.73 11.45
N TRP A 322 -2.02 -2.12 12.53
CA TRP A 322 -2.66 -2.10 13.85
C TRP A 322 -2.21 -0.88 14.65
N THR A 323 -2.84 -0.64 15.80
CA THR A 323 -2.53 0.48 16.69
C THR A 323 -2.42 0.03 18.13
N THR A 324 -1.55 0.66 18.91
CA THR A 324 -1.41 0.46 20.37
C THR A 324 -1.78 1.74 21.13
N ASN A 325 -2.11 1.61 22.41
CA ASN A 325 -2.34 2.75 23.32
C ASN A 325 -1.04 3.47 23.73
N GLU A 326 0.12 2.88 23.45
CA GLU A 326 1.45 3.33 23.86
C GLU A 326 2.54 2.90 22.87
N LEU A 327 3.74 3.46 23.01
CA LEU A 327 4.86 3.23 22.08
C LEU A 327 5.40 1.81 22.20
N ALA A 328 5.26 1.01 21.13
CA ALA A 328 5.67 -0.38 21.11
C ALA A 328 6.34 -0.80 19.79
N ASP A 329 7.09 -1.90 19.80
CA ASP A 329 7.68 -2.52 18.61
C ASP A 329 6.60 -3.11 17.67
N SER A 330 7.00 -3.43 16.45
CA SER A 330 6.11 -4.01 15.44
C SER A 330 6.59 -5.40 15.04
N THR A 331 5.85 -6.46 15.41
CA THR A 331 6.22 -7.84 15.02
C THR A 331 5.02 -8.62 14.49
N ILE A 332 5.21 -9.42 13.44
CA ILE A 332 4.21 -10.34 12.87
C ILE A 332 4.79 -11.74 12.82
N ASP A 333 4.09 -12.71 13.39
CA ASP A 333 4.24 -14.13 13.04
C ASP A 333 3.22 -14.43 11.93
N TYR A 334 3.62 -15.03 10.80
CA TYR A 334 2.72 -15.38 9.70
C TYR A 334 3.12 -16.67 8.97
N GLY A 335 2.19 -17.27 8.22
CA GLY A 335 2.44 -18.39 7.30
C GLY A 335 1.19 -19.20 6.95
N PRO A 336 1.31 -20.34 6.25
CA PRO A 336 0.16 -21.06 5.68
C PRO A 336 -0.68 -21.84 6.72
N THR A 337 -0.25 -21.91 7.98
CA THR A 337 -0.96 -22.61 9.07
C THR A 337 -0.79 -21.83 10.39
N VAL A 338 -1.55 -22.20 11.43
CA VAL A 338 -1.43 -21.63 12.80
C VAL A 338 -0.08 -21.84 13.48
N ALA A 339 0.83 -22.62 12.89
CA ALA A 339 2.23 -22.68 13.33
C ALA A 339 3.04 -21.45 12.87
N TYR A 340 2.48 -20.65 11.94
CA TYR A 340 3.11 -19.54 11.25
C TYR A 340 4.34 -19.98 10.46
N GLY A 341 5.51 -20.08 11.11
CA GLY A 341 6.77 -20.48 10.48
C GLY A 341 7.51 -19.37 9.75
N SER A 342 6.98 -18.14 9.74
CA SER A 342 7.69 -16.93 9.29
C SER A 342 7.47 -15.78 10.27
N LEU A 343 8.46 -14.91 10.37
CA LEU A 343 8.53 -13.77 11.29
C LEU A 343 8.94 -12.52 10.49
N LEU A 344 8.29 -11.38 10.78
CA LEU A 344 8.73 -10.06 10.35
C LEU A 344 8.70 -9.12 11.56
N SER A 345 9.75 -8.34 11.79
CA SER A 345 9.86 -7.47 12.97
C SER A 345 10.55 -6.15 12.60
N GLU A 346 10.14 -5.07 13.25
CA GLU A 346 10.66 -3.71 13.14
C GLU A 346 10.73 -3.12 14.57
N PRO A 347 11.94 -2.86 15.11
CA PRO A 347 12.14 -2.48 16.52
C PRO A 347 11.80 -1.03 16.86
N THR A 348 11.45 -0.19 15.88
CA THR A 348 11.06 1.20 16.16
C THR A 348 9.76 1.27 16.96
N LEU A 349 9.82 1.94 18.12
CA LEU A 349 8.65 2.09 19.00
C LEU A 349 7.68 3.13 18.44
N VAL A 350 6.47 2.71 18.10
CA VAL A 350 5.39 3.54 17.51
C VAL A 350 4.04 3.17 18.11
N THR A 351 3.02 4.00 17.88
CA THR A 351 1.61 3.70 18.21
C THR A 351 0.76 3.29 17.00
N GLU A 352 1.28 3.51 15.79
CA GLU A 352 0.63 3.25 14.50
C GLU A 352 1.56 2.33 13.69
N HIS A 353 1.20 1.05 13.59
CA HIS A 353 2.06 0.01 13.02
C HIS A 353 1.61 -0.33 11.59
N SER A 354 2.58 -0.52 10.69
CA SER A 354 2.34 -0.93 9.31
C SER A 354 3.54 -1.71 8.77
N LEU A 355 3.41 -3.02 8.62
CA LEU A 355 4.42 -3.85 7.95
C LEU A 355 3.83 -4.51 6.69
N ILE A 356 4.68 -4.74 5.69
CA ILE A 356 4.30 -5.36 4.41
C ILE A 356 4.89 -6.77 4.38
N LEU A 357 4.01 -7.77 4.28
CA LEU A 357 4.38 -9.14 3.98
C LEU A 357 4.55 -9.27 2.46
N THR A 358 5.64 -9.87 2.00
CA THR A 358 5.99 -10.03 0.57
C THR A 358 6.45 -11.46 0.28
N GLY A 359 6.39 -11.90 -0.97
CA GLY A 359 6.80 -13.27 -1.34
C GLY A 359 5.77 -14.32 -0.93
N LEU A 360 4.50 -13.93 -0.79
CA LEU A 360 3.39 -14.83 -0.49
C LEU A 360 2.96 -15.57 -1.76
N ASN A 361 2.50 -16.80 -1.60
CA ASN A 361 1.92 -17.57 -2.70
C ASN A 361 0.55 -17.02 -3.09
N HIS A 362 0.22 -17.05 -4.38
CA HIS A 362 -1.10 -16.66 -4.91
C HIS A 362 -2.23 -17.59 -4.43
N THR A 363 -3.47 -17.09 -4.39
CA THR A 363 -4.68 -17.87 -4.04
C THR A 363 -4.56 -18.67 -2.73
N SER A 364 -3.72 -18.22 -1.79
CA SER A 364 -3.31 -18.99 -0.62
C SER A 364 -3.78 -18.32 0.65
N THR A 365 -4.31 -19.10 1.59
CA THR A 365 -4.70 -18.60 2.91
C THR A 365 -3.49 -18.58 3.83
N TYR A 366 -3.25 -17.43 4.45
CA TYR A 366 -2.22 -17.20 5.45
C TYR A 366 -2.87 -16.92 6.81
N HIS A 367 -2.37 -17.60 7.83
CA HIS A 367 -2.55 -17.29 9.24
C HIS A 367 -1.51 -16.27 9.67
N TYR A 368 -1.88 -15.36 10.56
CA TYR A 368 -0.96 -14.40 11.14
C TYR A 368 -1.43 -13.92 12.52
N ARG A 369 -0.48 -13.52 13.36
CA ARG A 369 -0.72 -12.76 14.59
C ARG A 369 0.31 -11.65 14.73
N VAL A 370 -0.07 -10.57 15.38
CA VAL A 370 0.84 -9.47 15.71
C VAL A 370 1.31 -9.56 17.15
N LYS A 371 2.53 -9.09 17.40
CA LYS A 371 3.11 -8.92 18.72
C LYS A 371 3.65 -7.49 18.78
N SER A 372 3.44 -6.83 19.90
CA SER A 372 3.97 -5.50 20.17
C SER A 372 4.48 -5.46 21.60
N LYS A 373 5.66 -4.90 21.78
CA LYS A 373 6.38 -4.81 23.05
C LYS A 373 6.80 -3.38 23.34
N ASP A 374 6.53 -2.90 24.53
CA ASP A 374 6.91 -1.55 24.96
C ASP A 374 8.43 -1.42 25.26
N ALA A 375 8.85 -0.24 25.73
CA ALA A 375 10.22 0.01 26.19
C ALA A 375 10.59 -0.73 27.49
N SER A 376 9.59 -1.15 28.27
CA SER A 376 9.71 -1.86 29.56
C SER A 376 9.80 -3.38 29.39
N LEU A 377 9.69 -3.87 28.15
CA LEU A 377 9.65 -5.26 27.70
C LEU A 377 8.33 -6.01 27.94
N ASN A 378 7.24 -5.35 28.34
CA ASN A 378 5.94 -6.02 28.41
C ASN A 378 5.40 -6.25 26.99
N GLN A 379 4.95 -7.48 26.70
CA GLN A 379 4.58 -7.90 25.35
C GLN A 379 3.13 -8.31 25.26
N ALA A 380 2.38 -7.69 24.34
CA ALA A 380 1.06 -8.15 23.93
C ALA A 380 1.12 -8.99 22.66
N VAL A 381 0.14 -9.88 22.51
CA VAL A 381 0.04 -10.82 21.38
C VAL A 381 -1.42 -10.88 20.93
N SER A 382 -1.70 -10.70 19.63
CA SER A 382 -3.06 -10.84 19.12
C SER A 382 -3.48 -12.32 19.04
N THR A 383 -4.78 -12.54 18.99
CA THR A 383 -5.32 -13.82 18.48
C THR A 383 -4.87 -14.06 17.04
N ASP A 384 -4.84 -15.33 16.63
CA ASP A 384 -4.70 -15.71 15.21
C ASP A 384 -5.77 -15.01 14.35
N GLN A 385 -5.35 -14.53 13.18
CA GLN A 385 -6.18 -13.93 12.15
C GLN A 385 -5.79 -14.55 10.81
N THR A 386 -6.68 -14.47 9.81
CA THR A 386 -6.41 -15.00 8.47
C THR A 386 -6.66 -13.96 7.39
N PHE A 387 -5.90 -14.07 6.31
CA PHE A 387 -6.21 -13.44 5.02
C PHE A 387 -5.91 -14.44 3.89
N ALA A 388 -6.49 -14.24 2.73
CA ALA A 388 -6.14 -14.99 1.53
C ALA A 388 -5.56 -14.03 0.49
N THR A 389 -4.45 -14.38 -0.14
CA THR A 389 -3.90 -13.62 -1.27
C THR A 389 -4.85 -13.66 -2.46
N LEU A 390 -4.79 -12.63 -3.31
CA LEU A 390 -5.61 -12.60 -4.52
C LEU A 390 -5.24 -13.73 -5.49
N ALA A 391 -6.22 -14.17 -6.27
CA ALA A 391 -5.99 -15.10 -7.36
C ALA A 391 -5.12 -14.43 -8.45
N ASN A 392 -4.22 -15.20 -9.05
CA ASN A 392 -3.42 -14.72 -10.17
C ASN A 392 -4.31 -14.58 -11.42
N PRO A 393 -4.47 -13.39 -12.01
CA PRO A 393 -5.28 -13.23 -13.21
C PRO A 393 -4.60 -13.90 -14.42
N ALA A 394 -5.40 -14.40 -15.37
CA ALA A 394 -4.86 -14.80 -16.67
C ALA A 394 -4.27 -13.57 -17.40
N PRO A 395 -3.21 -13.74 -18.22
CA PRO A 395 -2.53 -12.63 -18.87
C PRO A 395 -3.42 -11.98 -19.94
N ALA A 396 -3.06 -10.76 -20.34
CA ALA A 396 -3.78 -10.03 -21.37
C ALA A 396 -3.54 -10.62 -22.78
N ASN A 397 -4.42 -10.28 -23.73
CA ASN A 397 -4.20 -10.63 -25.14
C ASN A 397 -2.93 -9.94 -25.67
N VAL A 398 -2.28 -10.55 -26.66
CA VAL A 398 -1.19 -9.89 -27.40
C VAL A 398 -1.69 -8.62 -28.10
N ILE A 399 -0.82 -7.61 -28.16
CA ILE A 399 -1.13 -6.26 -28.66
C ILE A 399 -0.69 -6.16 -30.13
N GLY A 400 -1.49 -5.49 -30.96
CA GLY A 400 -1.09 -5.13 -32.33
C GLY A 400 -0.84 -6.33 -33.25
N LEU A 401 -1.59 -7.43 -33.09
CA LEU A 401 -1.50 -8.59 -33.99
C LEU A 401 -1.72 -8.16 -35.45
N THR A 402 -0.71 -8.38 -36.28
CA THR A 402 -0.77 -8.23 -37.73
C THR A 402 -0.47 -9.57 -38.40
N VAL A 403 -1.09 -9.80 -39.56
CA VAL A 403 -0.84 -10.97 -40.41
C VAL A 403 -0.62 -10.46 -41.83
N THR A 404 0.63 -10.55 -42.30
CA THR A 404 1.06 -10.08 -43.62
C THR A 404 1.21 -11.30 -44.55
N PRO A 405 0.35 -11.46 -45.57
CA PRO A 405 0.50 -12.55 -46.52
C PRO A 405 1.70 -12.34 -47.46
N GLY A 406 2.32 -13.44 -47.86
CA GLY A 406 3.34 -13.48 -48.90
C GLY A 406 3.22 -14.72 -49.77
N ASN A 407 4.25 -15.02 -50.57
CA ASN A 407 4.26 -16.21 -51.40
C ASN A 407 4.44 -17.49 -50.57
N ALA A 408 3.41 -18.35 -50.57
CA ALA A 408 3.35 -19.60 -49.82
C ALA A 408 3.63 -19.46 -48.31
N GLN A 409 3.40 -18.26 -47.75
CA GLN A 409 3.62 -17.97 -46.34
C GLN A 409 2.73 -16.84 -45.81
N ASN A 410 2.52 -16.81 -44.49
CA ASN A 410 1.97 -15.68 -43.76
C ASN A 410 2.96 -15.30 -42.65
N VAL A 411 3.31 -14.01 -42.56
CA VAL A 411 4.15 -13.47 -41.49
C VAL A 411 3.24 -12.85 -40.43
N LEU A 412 3.29 -13.35 -39.21
CA LEU A 412 2.58 -12.80 -38.07
C LEU A 412 3.54 -11.96 -37.22
N SER A 413 3.09 -10.80 -36.73
CA SER A 413 3.79 -10.08 -35.66
C SER A 413 2.79 -9.54 -34.63
N TRP A 414 3.25 -9.42 -33.39
CA TRP A 414 2.47 -8.91 -32.26
C TRP A 414 3.42 -8.40 -31.18
N THR A 415 2.89 -7.76 -30.14
CA THR A 415 3.64 -7.42 -28.92
C THR A 415 3.08 -8.23 -27.77
N ASN A 416 3.94 -8.89 -27.01
CA ASN A 416 3.52 -9.64 -25.82
C ASN A 416 2.93 -8.69 -24.77
N PRO A 417 1.95 -9.12 -23.97
CA PRO A 417 1.46 -8.30 -22.87
C PRO A 417 2.55 -8.13 -21.80
N PRO A 418 2.50 -7.06 -20.98
CA PRO A 418 3.51 -6.76 -19.96
C PRO A 418 3.36 -7.60 -18.67
N ASP A 419 2.58 -8.68 -18.71
CA ASP A 419 2.34 -9.56 -17.56
C ASP A 419 3.64 -10.27 -17.15
N THR A 420 4.06 -10.08 -15.89
CA THR A 420 5.36 -10.52 -15.35
C THR A 420 5.52 -12.04 -15.24
N ASP A 421 4.41 -12.76 -15.33
CA ASP A 421 4.25 -14.20 -15.19
C ASP A 421 3.86 -14.90 -16.50
N LEU A 422 3.89 -14.17 -17.62
CA LEU A 422 3.69 -14.69 -18.97
C LEU A 422 4.68 -15.83 -19.25
N SER A 423 4.18 -17.03 -19.52
CA SER A 423 4.98 -18.21 -19.82
C SER A 423 5.32 -18.32 -21.31
N ALA A 424 4.33 -18.16 -22.19
CA ALA A 424 4.52 -18.16 -23.64
C ALA A 424 3.30 -17.60 -24.40
N VAL A 425 3.45 -17.46 -25.71
CA VAL A 425 2.37 -17.21 -26.67
C VAL A 425 2.19 -18.44 -27.56
N LYS A 426 0.99 -19.01 -27.54
CA LYS A 426 0.55 -20.11 -28.38
C LYS A 426 -0.15 -19.58 -29.63
N VAL A 427 0.31 -19.94 -30.82
CA VAL A 427 -0.41 -19.70 -32.08
C VAL A 427 -0.98 -21.00 -32.61
N ILE A 428 -2.28 -21.00 -32.88
CA ILE A 428 -2.97 -22.05 -33.62
C ILE A 428 -3.50 -21.49 -34.95
N VAL A 429 -3.57 -22.35 -35.96
CA VAL A 429 -4.08 -22.02 -37.31
C VAL A 429 -5.20 -22.97 -37.73
N CYS A 430 -6.19 -22.46 -38.44
CA CYS A 430 -7.30 -23.24 -38.99
C CYS A 430 -7.61 -22.75 -40.43
N THR A 431 -8.12 -23.64 -41.29
CA THR A 431 -8.42 -23.32 -42.71
C THR A 431 -9.89 -23.07 -43.01
N ASN A 432 -10.78 -23.34 -42.05
CA ASN A 432 -12.23 -23.24 -42.26
C ASN A 432 -12.80 -21.95 -41.66
N GLU A 433 -12.55 -21.72 -40.37
CA GLU A 433 -13.03 -20.57 -39.60
C GLU A 433 -12.00 -20.14 -38.54
N ALA A 434 -12.29 -19.05 -37.82
CA ALA A 434 -11.40 -18.55 -36.78
C ALA A 434 -11.47 -19.42 -35.51
N PRO A 435 -10.33 -19.71 -34.85
CA PRO A 435 -10.30 -20.58 -33.68
C PRO A 435 -11.14 -20.04 -32.52
N SER A 436 -11.90 -20.93 -31.90
CA SER A 436 -12.80 -20.61 -30.79
C SER A 436 -12.13 -20.61 -29.41
N SER A 437 -10.99 -21.30 -29.27
CA SER A 437 -10.25 -21.44 -28.01
C SER A 437 -8.79 -21.83 -28.28
N PRO A 438 -7.86 -21.68 -27.30
CA PRO A 438 -6.46 -22.11 -27.47
C PRO A 438 -6.28 -23.63 -27.65
N ASN A 439 -7.33 -24.44 -27.46
CA ASN A 439 -7.32 -25.90 -27.61
C ASN A 439 -8.40 -26.37 -28.59
N ASP A 440 -8.72 -25.55 -29.58
CA ASP A 440 -9.67 -25.88 -30.65
C ASP A 440 -9.21 -27.12 -31.45
N PRO A 441 -10.01 -28.20 -31.52
CA PRO A 441 -9.59 -29.47 -32.13
C PRO A 441 -9.50 -29.41 -33.66
N ASP A 442 -10.15 -28.45 -34.32
CA ASP A 442 -10.12 -28.28 -35.78
C ASP A 442 -8.95 -27.40 -36.25
N CYS A 443 -8.08 -27.00 -35.33
CA CYS A 443 -6.94 -26.12 -35.54
C CYS A 443 -5.62 -26.78 -35.13
N THR A 444 -4.52 -26.44 -35.81
CA THR A 444 -3.18 -26.97 -35.50
C THR A 444 -2.32 -25.93 -34.81
N GLN A 445 -1.58 -26.34 -33.77
CA GLN A 445 -0.56 -25.49 -33.15
C GLN A 445 0.64 -25.35 -34.08
N VAL A 446 1.00 -24.11 -34.39
CA VAL A 446 2.14 -23.77 -35.26
C VAL A 446 3.26 -23.05 -34.52
N PHE A 447 2.95 -22.41 -33.40
CA PHE A 447 3.94 -21.74 -32.55
C PHE A 447 3.58 -21.92 -31.07
N ASN A 448 4.59 -22.06 -30.21
CA ASN A 448 4.44 -21.94 -28.77
C ASN A 448 5.75 -21.51 -28.10
N ALA A 449 5.97 -20.20 -27.93
CA ALA A 449 7.13 -19.62 -27.25
C ALA A 449 6.87 -18.14 -26.89
N LEU A 450 7.81 -17.48 -26.21
CA LEU A 450 7.74 -16.04 -25.87
C LEU A 450 8.05 -15.08 -27.05
N GLY A 451 8.06 -15.55 -28.29
CA GLY A 451 8.32 -14.68 -29.44
C GLY A 451 7.22 -13.64 -29.69
N THR A 452 7.60 -12.56 -30.37
CA THR A 452 6.74 -11.44 -30.80
C THR A 452 6.32 -11.53 -32.27
N GLY A 453 6.55 -12.67 -32.90
CA GLY A 453 6.20 -12.90 -34.29
C GLY A 453 6.51 -14.33 -34.72
N PHE A 454 5.91 -14.74 -35.83
CA PHE A 454 6.03 -16.08 -36.36
C PHE A 454 5.72 -16.11 -37.86
N THR A 455 6.61 -16.69 -38.66
CA THR A 455 6.39 -16.89 -40.10
C THR A 455 5.93 -18.32 -40.35
N GLN A 456 4.66 -18.49 -40.70
CA GLN A 456 4.13 -19.77 -41.15
C GLN A 456 4.43 -19.93 -42.65
N SER A 457 5.37 -20.79 -42.99
CA SER A 457 5.73 -21.15 -44.38
C SER A 457 5.05 -22.44 -44.85
N GLY A 458 5.21 -22.78 -46.13
CA GLY A 458 4.63 -23.99 -46.74
C GLY A 458 3.11 -23.94 -46.95
N LEU A 459 2.53 -22.75 -46.97
CA LEU A 459 1.10 -22.53 -47.15
C LEU A 459 0.69 -22.57 -48.63
N THR A 460 -0.58 -22.91 -48.88
CA THR A 460 -1.12 -22.92 -50.26
C THR A 460 -1.62 -21.54 -50.65
N ASN A 461 -1.05 -20.97 -51.72
CA ASN A 461 -1.53 -19.71 -52.28
C ASN A 461 -3.01 -19.80 -52.68
N GLY A 462 -3.78 -18.76 -52.35
CA GLY A 462 -5.22 -18.70 -52.58
C GLY A 462 -6.09 -19.30 -51.47
N VAL A 463 -5.52 -20.00 -50.49
CA VAL A 463 -6.24 -20.49 -49.29
C VAL A 463 -6.16 -19.44 -48.17
N THR A 464 -7.26 -19.22 -47.46
CA THR A 464 -7.27 -18.30 -46.30
C THR A 464 -6.97 -19.10 -45.04
N TYR A 465 -6.01 -18.64 -44.25
CA TYR A 465 -5.63 -19.23 -42.98
C TYR A 465 -6.02 -18.29 -41.84
N TYR A 466 -6.80 -18.78 -40.89
CA TYR A 466 -7.20 -18.04 -39.69
C TYR A 466 -6.27 -18.41 -38.55
N TYR A 467 -5.80 -17.41 -37.79
CA TYR A 467 -4.87 -17.56 -36.68
C TYR A 467 -5.50 -17.08 -35.39
N GLY A 468 -5.24 -17.81 -34.31
CA GLY A 468 -5.50 -17.38 -32.94
C GLY A 468 -4.21 -17.36 -32.15
N VAL A 469 -3.91 -16.21 -31.55
CA VAL A 469 -2.68 -15.94 -30.81
C VAL A 469 -3.04 -15.72 -29.34
N PHE A 470 -2.68 -16.70 -28.50
CA PHE A 470 -3.10 -16.79 -27.10
C PHE A 470 -1.87 -16.72 -26.19
N ALA A 471 -1.71 -15.61 -25.46
CA ALA A 471 -0.79 -15.52 -24.33
C ALA A 471 -1.26 -16.43 -23.18
N TYR A 472 -0.34 -17.05 -22.44
CA TYR A 472 -0.68 -17.80 -21.22
C TYR A 472 0.42 -17.72 -20.15
N ASP A 473 0.02 -17.79 -18.88
CA ASP A 473 0.90 -17.65 -17.71
C ASP A 473 1.59 -18.97 -17.31
N THR A 474 2.47 -18.92 -16.31
CA THR A 474 3.12 -20.11 -15.71
C THR A 474 2.15 -21.12 -15.09
N LEU A 475 0.89 -20.73 -14.84
CA LEU A 475 -0.18 -21.59 -14.33
C LEU A 475 -1.04 -22.22 -15.46
N ASN A 476 -0.68 -21.97 -16.73
CA ASN A 476 -1.42 -22.37 -17.93
C ASN A 476 -2.82 -21.74 -18.05
N GLN A 477 -3.03 -20.55 -17.49
CA GLN A 477 -4.21 -19.73 -17.73
C GLN A 477 -4.01 -18.95 -19.03
N TYR A 478 -4.95 -19.10 -19.96
CA TYR A 478 -4.87 -18.47 -21.29
C TYR A 478 -5.67 -17.17 -21.35
N ALA A 479 -5.11 -16.18 -22.04
CA ALA A 479 -5.83 -15.01 -22.52
C ALA A 479 -6.96 -15.41 -23.48
N SER A 480 -7.94 -14.53 -23.71
CA SER A 480 -9.06 -14.77 -24.64
C SER A 480 -8.65 -14.97 -26.10
N GLY A 481 -7.43 -14.53 -26.48
CA GLY A 481 -6.86 -14.66 -27.81
C GLY A 481 -7.02 -13.41 -28.68
N ALA A 482 -5.98 -13.09 -29.44
CA ALA A 482 -6.07 -12.17 -30.58
C ALA A 482 -6.27 -12.99 -31.86
N LEU A 483 -7.24 -12.59 -32.69
CA LEU A 483 -7.58 -13.28 -33.94
C LEU A 483 -7.08 -12.49 -35.15
N GLY A 484 -6.50 -13.21 -36.12
CA GLY A 484 -6.04 -12.65 -37.40
C GLY A 484 -6.30 -13.62 -38.54
N ASN A 485 -6.16 -13.19 -39.79
CA ASN A 485 -6.17 -14.10 -40.94
C ASN A 485 -5.26 -13.58 -42.05
N GLY A 486 -4.73 -14.51 -42.85
CA GLY A 486 -3.86 -14.22 -43.97
C GLY A 486 -4.10 -15.19 -45.12
N LYS A 487 -4.17 -14.67 -46.34
CA LYS A 487 -4.36 -15.44 -47.57
C LYS A 487 -3.10 -15.31 -48.43
N PRO A 488 -2.16 -16.27 -48.39
CA PRO A 488 -0.96 -16.25 -49.21
C PRO A 488 -1.29 -16.10 -50.69
N MET A 489 -0.48 -15.33 -51.41
CA MET A 489 -0.67 -15.04 -52.83
C MET A 489 0.64 -15.28 -53.58
N ALA A 490 0.56 -15.76 -54.81
CA ALA A 490 1.73 -15.87 -55.67
C ALA A 490 2.34 -14.47 -55.89
N PRO A 491 3.65 -14.37 -56.20
CA PRO A 491 4.25 -13.09 -56.58
C PRO A 491 3.53 -12.54 -57.80
N ASP A 492 3.10 -11.29 -57.70
CA ASP A 492 2.41 -10.59 -58.78
C ASP A 492 3.41 -10.24 -59.88
N LEU A 493 3.11 -10.55 -61.14
CA LEU A 493 4.02 -10.32 -62.26
C LEU A 493 3.57 -9.05 -63.01
N PRO A 494 4.49 -8.13 -63.34
CA PRO A 494 4.13 -6.95 -64.11
C PRO A 494 3.54 -7.36 -65.47
N PRO A 495 2.54 -6.62 -65.99
CA PRO A 495 1.82 -7.00 -67.20
C PRO A 495 2.73 -6.94 -68.41
N GLY A 496 2.38 -7.68 -69.47
CA GLY A 496 3.11 -7.66 -70.73
C GLY A 496 3.17 -6.26 -71.36
N ASN A 497 4.19 -6.00 -72.18
CA ASN A 497 4.26 -4.76 -72.97
C ASN A 497 3.07 -4.67 -73.96
N ILE A 498 2.65 -3.43 -74.27
CA ILE A 498 1.77 -3.19 -75.42
C ILE A 498 2.43 -3.70 -76.72
N THR A 499 1.62 -4.05 -77.72
CA THR A 499 2.10 -4.58 -79.01
C THR A 499 1.54 -3.78 -80.19
N GLY A 500 2.24 -3.79 -81.32
CA GLY A 500 1.77 -3.13 -82.55
C GLY A 500 1.62 -1.61 -82.44
N LEU A 501 2.53 -0.93 -81.72
CA LEU A 501 2.56 0.53 -81.67
C LEU A 501 2.76 1.12 -83.08
N ASN A 502 1.76 1.86 -83.54
CA ASN A 502 1.78 2.62 -84.78
C ASN A 502 1.70 4.12 -84.46
N LEU A 503 2.49 4.92 -85.18
CA LEU A 503 2.64 6.36 -85.04
C LEU A 503 2.42 7.01 -86.40
N ASN A 504 1.30 7.70 -86.56
CA ASN A 504 0.92 8.42 -87.77
C ASN A 504 0.99 9.93 -87.51
N PRO A 505 2.07 10.62 -87.93
CA PRO A 505 2.14 12.08 -87.89
C PRO A 505 1.12 12.71 -88.86
N GLY A 506 0.57 13.85 -88.47
CA GLY A 506 -0.29 14.67 -89.31
C GLY A 506 -0.05 16.15 -89.06
N ASN A 507 -0.92 17.01 -89.60
CA ASN A 507 -0.79 18.45 -89.42
C ASN A 507 -1.04 18.86 -87.96
N ALA A 508 0.01 19.37 -87.30
CA ALA A 508 0.04 19.79 -85.90
C ALA A 508 -0.38 18.71 -84.87
N GLN A 509 -0.23 17.43 -85.22
CA GLN A 509 -0.60 16.31 -84.34
C GLN A 509 0.16 15.02 -84.66
N ASN A 510 0.27 14.13 -83.68
CA ASN A 510 0.66 12.72 -83.86
C ASN A 510 -0.47 11.82 -83.36
N ALA A 511 -0.92 10.88 -84.20
CA ALA A 511 -1.87 9.84 -83.80
C ALA A 511 -1.12 8.54 -83.47
N LEU A 512 -1.40 7.97 -82.29
CA LEU A 512 -0.83 6.75 -81.76
C LEU A 512 -1.92 5.67 -81.67
N SER A 513 -1.60 4.43 -82.02
CA SER A 513 -2.48 3.27 -81.79
C SER A 513 -1.67 2.02 -81.49
N TRP A 514 -2.19 1.14 -80.62
CA TRP A 514 -1.51 -0.07 -80.15
C TRP A 514 -2.54 -1.13 -79.71
N THR A 515 -2.04 -2.31 -79.34
CA THR A 515 -2.82 -3.39 -78.72
C THR A 515 -2.35 -3.60 -77.29
N ASN A 516 -3.30 -3.66 -76.35
CA ASN A 516 -3.02 -3.90 -74.93
C ASN A 516 -2.59 -5.36 -74.70
N PRO A 517 -1.82 -5.65 -73.64
CA PRO A 517 -1.54 -7.03 -73.24
C PRO A 517 -2.81 -7.74 -72.72
N ALA A 518 -2.74 -9.07 -72.59
CA ALA A 518 -3.87 -9.92 -72.22
C ALA A 518 -3.95 -10.26 -70.72
N ASP A 519 -3.09 -9.66 -69.90
CA ASP A 519 -3.01 -9.90 -68.45
C ASP A 519 -4.30 -9.45 -67.74
N ALA A 520 -4.72 -10.24 -66.74
CA ALA A 520 -6.05 -10.13 -66.12
C ALA A 520 -6.18 -8.97 -65.10
N ASP A 521 -5.05 -8.40 -64.71
CA ASP A 521 -4.80 -7.38 -63.69
C ASP A 521 -4.38 -6.04 -64.29
N LEU A 522 -4.31 -5.92 -65.63
CA LEU A 522 -3.98 -4.69 -66.34
C LEU A 522 -4.91 -3.53 -65.93
N ALA A 523 -4.35 -2.55 -65.21
CA ALA A 523 -5.05 -1.35 -64.79
C ALA A 523 -5.05 -0.25 -65.86
N GLY A 524 -3.98 -0.14 -66.66
CA GLY A 524 -3.90 0.86 -67.71
C GLY A 524 -2.61 0.88 -68.52
N ILE A 525 -2.53 1.85 -69.42
CA ILE A 525 -1.35 2.19 -70.21
C ILE A 525 -1.05 3.66 -69.97
N ARG A 526 0.15 3.94 -69.45
CA ARG A 526 0.69 5.27 -69.25
C ARG A 526 1.45 5.71 -70.50
N ILE A 527 1.03 6.83 -71.07
CA ILE A 527 1.63 7.46 -72.24
C ILE A 527 2.34 8.72 -71.76
N ILE A 528 3.65 8.77 -71.95
CA ILE A 528 4.46 9.97 -71.71
C ILE A 528 5.09 10.44 -73.01
N ALA A 529 5.35 11.74 -73.12
CA ALA A 529 6.09 12.31 -74.23
C ALA A 529 7.14 13.32 -73.78
N CYS A 530 8.30 13.26 -74.41
CA CYS A 530 9.45 14.07 -74.04
C CYS A 530 9.84 15.00 -75.21
N PRO A 531 10.27 16.24 -74.92
CA PRO A 531 10.57 17.22 -75.95
C PRO A 531 11.89 16.95 -76.69
N ASP A 532 12.87 16.32 -76.03
CA ASP A 532 14.29 16.34 -76.44
C ASP A 532 15.01 14.98 -76.25
N GLY A 533 14.31 13.84 -76.34
CA GLY A 533 14.89 12.49 -76.28
C GLY A 533 13.84 11.40 -76.01
N PHE A 534 14.19 10.12 -76.11
CA PHE A 534 13.28 9.05 -75.66
C PHE A 534 13.19 9.01 -74.12
N PRO A 535 12.01 8.72 -73.54
CA PRO A 535 11.88 8.57 -72.09
C PRO A 535 12.72 7.42 -71.57
N THR A 536 13.36 7.64 -70.42
CA THR A 536 14.18 6.66 -69.69
C THR A 536 13.35 5.67 -68.86
N GLY A 537 12.08 5.98 -68.59
CA GLY A 537 11.15 5.11 -67.86
C GLY A 537 9.75 5.74 -67.70
N PRO A 538 8.78 5.01 -67.12
CA PRO A 538 7.40 5.49 -66.96
C PRO A 538 7.29 6.74 -66.07
N LEU A 539 8.25 6.96 -65.18
CA LEU A 539 8.30 8.07 -64.22
C LEU A 539 9.34 9.15 -64.58
N ASP A 540 9.79 9.20 -65.84
CA ASP A 540 10.81 10.17 -66.28
C ASP A 540 10.34 11.63 -66.07
N PRO A 541 11.03 12.43 -65.21
CA PRO A 541 10.61 13.79 -64.89
C PRO A 541 10.84 14.79 -66.02
N ALA A 542 11.57 14.43 -67.09
CA ALA A 542 11.76 15.26 -68.27
C ALA A 542 10.63 15.12 -69.31
N CYS A 543 9.59 14.33 -69.01
CA CYS A 543 8.53 13.94 -69.94
C CYS A 543 7.13 14.24 -69.38
N ASP A 544 6.26 14.80 -70.22
CA ASP A 544 4.88 15.09 -69.87
C ASP A 544 4.02 13.82 -69.92
N VAL A 545 3.24 13.55 -68.87
CA VAL A 545 2.24 12.47 -68.87
C VAL A 545 1.02 12.91 -69.66
N LEU A 546 0.80 12.27 -70.81
CA LEU A 546 -0.28 12.63 -71.75
C LEU A 546 -1.59 11.90 -71.46
N SER A 547 -1.53 10.68 -70.94
CA SER A 547 -2.70 9.82 -70.72
C SER A 547 -2.36 8.60 -69.88
N GLU A 548 -3.24 8.24 -68.93
CA GLU A 548 -3.24 6.97 -68.20
C GLU A 548 -4.64 6.36 -68.29
N ASN A 549 -4.80 5.26 -69.05
CA ASN A 549 -6.05 4.49 -69.17
C ASN A 549 -5.85 3.27 -70.08
N THR A 550 -6.87 2.43 -70.22
CA THR A 550 -6.90 1.21 -71.04
C THR A 550 -7.24 1.43 -72.53
N ARG A 551 -7.18 2.66 -73.05
CA ARG A 551 -7.42 2.90 -74.49
C ARG A 551 -6.33 2.23 -75.34
N THR A 552 -6.66 1.98 -76.60
CA THR A 552 -5.78 1.42 -77.64
C THR A 552 -5.37 2.45 -78.69
N ALA A 553 -5.78 3.72 -78.53
CA ALA A 553 -5.38 4.82 -79.38
C ALA A 553 -5.43 6.16 -78.63
N PHE A 554 -4.55 7.07 -79.02
CA PHE A 554 -4.42 8.43 -78.47
C PHE A 554 -3.96 9.40 -79.57
N THR A 555 -4.31 10.69 -79.48
CA THR A 555 -3.84 11.70 -80.43
C THR A 555 -3.27 12.88 -79.67
N HIS A 556 -1.96 13.09 -79.81
CA HIS A 556 -1.28 14.24 -79.25
C HIS A 556 -1.42 15.40 -80.25
N ALA A 557 -2.25 16.38 -79.91
CA ALA A 557 -2.57 17.53 -80.76
C ALA A 557 -1.84 18.81 -80.30
N SER A 558 -1.99 19.90 -81.06
CA SER A 558 -1.36 21.21 -80.78
C SER A 558 0.18 21.19 -80.86
N LEU A 559 0.74 20.29 -81.68
CA LEU A 559 2.17 20.11 -81.86
C LEU A 559 2.75 21.05 -82.92
N THR A 560 4.03 21.40 -82.77
CA THR A 560 4.75 22.23 -83.75
C THR A 560 5.20 21.37 -84.94
N ASN A 561 4.67 21.66 -86.14
CA ASN A 561 5.13 21.03 -87.38
C ASN A 561 6.65 21.21 -87.55
N GLY A 562 7.33 20.12 -87.90
CA GLY A 562 8.79 20.10 -88.05
C GLY A 562 9.59 19.80 -86.77
N ARG A 563 8.97 19.74 -85.58
CA ARG A 563 9.63 19.23 -84.35
C ARG A 563 9.33 17.74 -84.18
N THR A 564 10.35 16.94 -83.86
CA THR A 564 10.16 15.52 -83.47
C THR A 564 9.74 15.46 -82.01
N TYR A 565 8.71 14.67 -81.71
CA TYR A 565 8.30 14.35 -80.34
C TYR A 565 8.51 12.86 -80.10
N TYR A 566 9.03 12.51 -78.94
CA TYR A 566 9.32 11.14 -78.53
C TYR A 566 8.30 10.68 -77.50
N TYR A 567 7.90 9.41 -77.55
CA TYR A 567 6.82 8.82 -76.76
C TYR A 567 7.28 7.52 -76.11
N GLY A 568 6.79 7.26 -74.90
CA GLY A 568 6.89 5.97 -74.23
C GLY A 568 5.53 5.52 -73.71
N LEU A 569 5.20 4.25 -73.95
CA LEU A 569 3.92 3.65 -73.56
C LEU A 569 4.18 2.44 -72.66
N TYR A 570 3.73 2.51 -71.42
CA TYR A 570 4.00 1.54 -70.36
C TYR A 570 2.69 0.99 -69.81
N SER A 571 2.43 -0.30 -69.99
CA SER A 571 1.33 -1.02 -69.32
C SER A 571 1.61 -1.12 -67.82
N TYR A 572 0.58 -1.04 -66.99
CA TYR A 572 0.68 -1.20 -65.54
C TYR A 572 -0.50 -1.95 -64.94
N ASP A 573 -0.25 -2.69 -63.86
CA ASP A 573 -1.24 -3.50 -63.13
C ASP A 573 -1.94 -2.72 -61.99
N LEU A 574 -2.89 -3.38 -61.32
CA LEU A 574 -3.58 -2.85 -60.14
C LEU A 574 -2.66 -2.69 -58.90
N SER A 575 -1.50 -3.32 -58.90
CA SER A 575 -0.46 -3.22 -57.86
C SER A 575 0.51 -2.05 -58.10
N GLY A 576 0.43 -1.39 -59.26
CA GLY A 576 1.26 -0.26 -59.65
C GLY A 576 2.61 -0.63 -60.29
N GLN A 577 2.82 -1.89 -60.67
CA GLN A 577 4.03 -2.31 -61.38
C GLN A 577 3.90 -1.96 -62.87
N PHE A 578 5.00 -1.49 -63.47
CA PHE A 578 5.06 -1.12 -64.89
C PHE A 578 5.83 -2.16 -65.71
N ALA A 579 5.34 -2.44 -66.91
CA ALA A 579 6.09 -3.12 -67.95
C ALA A 579 7.27 -2.26 -68.44
N SER A 580 8.26 -2.85 -69.12
CA SER A 580 9.45 -2.11 -69.61
C SER A 580 9.14 -1.05 -70.68
N GLY A 581 7.96 -1.11 -71.27
CA GLY A 581 7.40 -0.11 -72.18
C GLY A 581 7.79 -0.29 -73.64
N VAL A 582 7.09 0.45 -74.50
CA VAL A 582 7.37 0.55 -75.93
C VAL A 582 7.55 2.01 -76.32
N LEU A 583 8.65 2.28 -77.02
CA LEU A 583 9.08 3.61 -77.43
C LEU A 583 8.74 3.89 -78.89
N GLY A 584 8.46 5.14 -79.23
CA GLY A 584 8.28 5.59 -80.62
C GLY A 584 8.38 7.10 -80.76
N SER A 585 8.61 7.62 -81.97
CA SER A 585 8.68 9.07 -82.20
C SER A 585 7.85 9.48 -83.43
N GLY A 586 7.40 10.73 -83.45
CA GLY A 586 6.59 11.27 -84.54
C GLY A 586 6.88 12.75 -84.76
N LYS A 587 7.00 13.14 -86.03
CA LYS A 587 7.31 14.50 -86.47
C LYS A 587 6.15 15.05 -87.31
N PRO A 588 5.26 15.89 -86.74
CA PRO A 588 4.14 16.48 -87.45
C PRO A 588 4.61 17.26 -88.69
N SER A 589 3.89 17.13 -89.80
CA SER A 589 4.20 17.77 -91.08
C SER A 589 2.97 18.49 -91.66
N ALA A 590 3.22 19.55 -92.41
CA ALA A 590 2.18 20.16 -93.25
C ALA A 590 1.89 19.24 -94.45
N PRO A 591 0.65 19.19 -94.96
CA PRO A 591 0.33 18.39 -96.13
C PRO A 591 1.02 18.96 -97.38
N GLU A 592 1.73 18.11 -98.11
CA GLU A 592 2.48 18.45 -99.32
C GLU A 592 1.79 17.90 -100.58
N GLU A 593 1.97 18.58 -101.72
CA GLU A 593 1.15 18.45 -102.93
C GLU A 593 1.67 17.34 -103.88
N GLU A 594 0.76 16.55 -104.46
CA GLU A 594 1.06 15.23 -105.05
C GLU A 594 1.38 15.26 -106.56
N LEU A 595 2.49 14.62 -106.98
CA LEU A 595 2.76 14.22 -108.38
C LEU A 595 3.49 12.85 -108.46
N PRO A 596 3.36 12.06 -109.56
CA PRO A 596 3.46 10.59 -109.50
C PRO A 596 4.61 10.02 -110.42
N PRO A 597 4.63 8.73 -110.87
CA PRO A 597 5.57 7.73 -110.34
C PRO A 597 6.52 7.06 -111.38
N GLY A 598 7.51 6.28 -110.91
CA GLY A 598 8.35 5.35 -111.69
C GLY A 598 9.16 4.44 -110.75
N GLU A 599 8.99 3.11 -110.82
CA GLU A 599 9.87 2.14 -111.53
C GLU A 599 11.30 2.08 -110.93
N GLU A 600 11.60 1.04 -110.13
CA GLU A 600 12.16 -0.28 -110.54
C GLU A 600 13.64 -0.21 -110.99
N GLY A 601 14.49 -1.07 -110.41
CA GLY A 601 15.90 -1.19 -110.82
C GLY A 601 16.80 -1.87 -109.78
N GLU A 602 17.17 -3.13 -110.06
CA GLU A 602 18.11 -3.97 -109.30
C GLU A 602 19.53 -3.92 -109.94
N GLU A 603 20.47 -4.73 -109.42
CA GLU A 603 21.76 -5.16 -110.02
C GLU A 603 23.06 -4.30 -109.89
N ASP A 604 23.95 -4.80 -109.02
CA ASP A 604 25.22 -5.50 -109.35
C ASP A 604 26.41 -4.84 -110.13
N ILE A 605 27.58 -4.72 -109.45
CA ILE A 605 29.01 -4.90 -109.87
C ILE A 605 29.64 -4.11 -111.08
N PRO A 606 31.00 -4.10 -111.32
CA PRO A 606 32.20 -4.23 -110.46
C PRO A 606 33.29 -3.10 -110.74
N PRO A 607 34.63 -3.29 -110.96
CA PRO A 607 35.69 -2.26 -110.71
C PRO A 607 36.18 -1.58 -112.04
N PRO A 608 37.30 -0.79 -112.21
CA PRO A 608 38.58 -0.81 -111.46
C PRO A 608 39.52 0.46 -111.38
N VAL A 609 40.52 0.39 -110.48
CA VAL A 609 41.98 0.75 -110.62
C VAL A 609 42.48 2.17 -111.01
N SER A 610 43.41 2.68 -110.17
CA SER A 610 44.55 3.63 -110.45
C SER A 610 44.21 5.12 -110.70
N THR A 611 44.82 6.11 -110.01
CA THR A 611 46.27 6.42 -109.98
C THR A 611 46.79 7.09 -108.70
N ASP A 612 48.05 6.80 -108.40
CA ASP A 612 48.96 7.40 -107.40
C ASP A 612 49.29 8.89 -107.64
N THR A 613 49.31 9.71 -106.57
CA THR A 613 50.37 10.67 -106.20
C THR A 613 50.10 11.23 -104.80
N GLY A 614 50.94 10.89 -103.81
CA GLY A 614 50.80 11.39 -102.43
C GLY A 614 51.45 12.77 -102.18
N TYR A 615 50.98 13.46 -101.13
CA TYR A 615 51.63 14.64 -100.54
C TYR A 615 51.79 14.46 -99.04
N CYS A 616 52.96 13.98 -98.63
CA CYS A 616 53.41 13.99 -97.24
C CYS A 616 54.06 15.35 -96.93
N GLY A 617 53.73 15.97 -95.79
CA GLY A 617 54.20 17.28 -95.33
C GLY A 617 53.13 18.38 -95.29
N ASN A 618 51.87 18.04 -95.01
CA ASN A 618 50.76 19.00 -94.90
C ASN A 618 50.38 19.35 -93.44
N GLY A 619 50.95 18.64 -92.45
CA GLY A 619 50.76 18.89 -91.03
C GLY A 619 49.46 18.37 -90.40
N ILE A 620 48.67 17.55 -91.10
CA ILE A 620 47.42 16.96 -90.59
C ILE A 620 47.37 15.47 -90.95
N CYS A 621 47.29 14.60 -89.94
CA CYS A 621 47.12 13.16 -90.17
C CYS A 621 45.67 12.85 -90.59
N SER A 622 45.47 12.31 -91.80
CA SER A 622 44.15 11.93 -92.33
C SER A 622 43.96 10.42 -92.44
N ASP A 623 42.70 9.95 -92.63
CA ASP A 623 42.32 8.52 -92.56
C ASP A 623 42.98 7.60 -93.62
N PHE A 624 43.74 8.16 -94.57
CA PHE A 624 44.52 7.40 -95.57
C PHE A 624 46.04 7.45 -95.34
N GLU A 625 46.51 8.10 -94.26
CA GLU A 625 47.91 8.20 -93.88
C GLU A 625 48.19 7.35 -92.64
N SER A 626 49.27 6.57 -92.67
CA SER A 626 49.68 5.73 -91.55
C SER A 626 51.11 6.06 -91.11
N PRO A 627 51.50 5.75 -89.86
CA PRO A 627 52.88 5.96 -89.39
C PRO A 627 53.97 5.25 -90.23
N ALA A 628 53.59 4.29 -91.07
CA ALA A 628 54.49 3.57 -91.98
C ALA A 628 54.60 4.19 -93.39
N THR A 629 53.71 5.12 -93.78
CA THR A 629 53.67 5.71 -95.14
C THR A 629 53.99 7.21 -95.18
N CYS A 630 53.65 7.98 -94.14
CA CYS A 630 54.07 9.38 -94.00
C CYS A 630 54.46 9.68 -92.54
N PRO A 631 55.73 9.44 -92.14
CA PRO A 631 56.15 9.56 -90.74
C PRO A 631 56.15 11.00 -90.19
N SER A 632 56.10 12.03 -91.04
CA SER A 632 56.29 13.43 -90.64
C SER A 632 55.01 14.16 -90.23
N ASP A 633 53.82 13.72 -90.65
CA ASP A 633 52.53 14.35 -90.28
C ASP A 633 51.76 13.55 -89.21
N CYS A 634 52.06 12.26 -89.04
CA CYS A 634 51.37 11.33 -88.13
C CYS A 634 52.25 10.81 -86.96
N GLY A 635 53.45 11.35 -86.75
CA GLY A 635 54.40 10.89 -85.72
C GLY A 635 54.51 11.82 -84.50
N GLN A 636 54.19 11.32 -83.31
CA GLN A 636 54.41 11.99 -82.01
C GLN A 636 55.92 12.06 -81.62
N PRO A 637 56.38 12.75 -80.53
CA PRO A 637 55.72 13.71 -79.61
C PRO A 637 56.53 15.04 -79.39
N GLU A 638 56.20 15.81 -78.33
CA GLU A 638 56.92 16.95 -77.68
C GLU A 638 56.81 18.40 -78.24
N LEU A 639 56.36 19.36 -77.41
CA LEU A 639 57.16 20.47 -76.81
C LEU A 639 56.30 21.63 -76.19
N PRO A 640 56.77 22.35 -75.14
CA PRO A 640 56.05 23.43 -74.42
C PRO A 640 56.65 24.85 -74.72
N PRO A 641 56.39 25.96 -73.96
CA PRO A 641 55.41 26.22 -72.89
C PRO A 641 54.57 27.51 -73.06
N LYS A 642 53.51 27.67 -72.24
CA LYS A 642 53.04 29.02 -71.84
C LYS A 642 52.56 29.10 -70.38
N GLY A 643 53.45 28.79 -69.44
CA GLY A 643 53.44 29.30 -68.05
C GLY A 643 52.37 28.74 -67.11
N PRO A 644 52.69 27.77 -66.23
CA PRO A 644 51.83 27.37 -65.11
C PRO A 644 51.73 28.48 -64.04
N ILE A 645 50.67 28.44 -63.24
CA ILE A 645 50.44 29.34 -62.09
C ILE A 645 50.59 28.51 -60.81
N CYS A 646 51.79 28.51 -60.23
CA CYS A 646 52.04 27.85 -58.94
C CYS A 646 51.31 28.61 -57.81
N GLY A 647 50.54 27.88 -56.99
CA GLY A 647 49.76 28.38 -55.85
C GLY A 647 48.23 28.30 -56.00
N ASP A 648 47.68 27.43 -56.87
CA ASP A 648 46.23 27.20 -56.99
C ASP A 648 45.73 25.92 -56.27
N ALA A 649 46.62 25.18 -55.62
CA ALA A 649 46.38 23.94 -54.87
C ALA A 649 45.89 22.73 -55.71
N VAL A 650 46.08 22.73 -57.03
CA VAL A 650 45.71 21.61 -57.91
C VAL A 650 46.88 21.19 -58.80
N CYS A 651 47.63 20.16 -58.40
CA CYS A 651 48.73 19.60 -59.18
C CYS A 651 48.26 19.10 -60.56
N GLN A 652 48.60 19.81 -61.63
CA GLN A 652 48.21 19.47 -63.00
C GLN A 652 49.20 18.47 -63.63
N ILE A 653 48.81 17.81 -64.72
CA ILE A 653 49.59 16.71 -65.35
C ILE A 653 50.98 17.12 -65.87
N ASP A 654 51.26 18.42 -65.98
CA ASP A 654 52.54 19.00 -66.41
C ASP A 654 53.41 19.49 -65.22
N GLU A 655 52.93 19.36 -63.99
CA GLU A 655 53.57 19.87 -62.76
C GLU A 655 54.13 18.72 -61.92
N ASN A 656 55.25 18.96 -61.22
CA ASN A 656 55.86 17.96 -60.35
C ASN A 656 56.63 18.61 -59.18
N ASN A 657 57.03 17.77 -58.22
CA ASN A 657 57.73 18.14 -56.99
C ASN A 657 59.13 18.81 -57.18
N GLN A 658 59.56 19.07 -58.42
CA GLN A 658 60.74 19.89 -58.74
C GLN A 658 60.42 21.18 -59.51
N SER A 659 59.22 21.32 -60.11
CA SER A 659 58.81 22.51 -60.88
C SER A 659 57.86 23.45 -60.13
N CYS A 660 56.97 22.92 -59.29
CA CYS A 660 56.10 23.70 -58.39
C CYS A 660 55.92 22.92 -57.07
N PRO A 661 56.76 23.20 -56.03
CA PRO A 661 56.78 22.39 -54.81
C PRO A 661 55.57 22.56 -53.88
N ASP A 662 54.85 23.67 -53.98
CA ASP A 662 53.76 24.01 -53.05
C ASP A 662 52.45 23.24 -53.38
N ASP A 663 52.21 22.90 -54.66
CA ASP A 663 50.98 22.19 -55.09
C ASP A 663 51.19 20.67 -55.32
N CYS A 664 52.42 20.22 -55.59
CA CYS A 664 52.75 18.85 -56.02
C CYS A 664 53.67 18.09 -55.05
N THR A 665 53.34 18.04 -53.75
CA THR A 665 54.10 17.25 -52.76
C THR A 665 54.02 15.73 -53.00
N SER A 666 55.06 14.99 -52.62
CA SER A 666 55.34 13.60 -53.06
C SER A 666 54.42 12.47 -52.57
N ASP A 667 53.25 12.75 -52.00
CA ASP A 667 52.31 11.75 -51.51
C ASP A 667 51.15 11.51 -52.50
N MET A 668 51.49 11.03 -53.71
CA MET A 668 50.52 10.49 -54.67
C MET A 668 49.93 9.16 -54.13
N PRO A 669 48.62 9.08 -53.81
CA PRO A 669 47.99 7.82 -53.45
C PRO A 669 47.80 6.95 -54.70
N SER A 670 47.87 5.64 -54.52
CA SER A 670 47.74 4.64 -55.59
C SER A 670 46.47 4.75 -56.43
N THR A 671 46.56 4.39 -57.71
CA THR A 671 45.44 4.13 -58.62
C THR A 671 44.67 2.83 -58.27
N ALA A 672 44.47 2.57 -56.99
CA ALA A 672 43.77 1.42 -56.44
C ALA A 672 42.92 1.88 -55.27
N LEU A 673 41.68 1.36 -55.19
CA LEU A 673 40.82 1.57 -54.03
C LEU A 673 41.52 1.04 -52.78
N LEU A 674 41.82 1.94 -51.84
CA LEU A 674 42.50 1.62 -50.59
C LEU A 674 41.45 1.22 -49.54
N ARG A 675 41.88 0.46 -48.52
CA ARG A 675 41.03 0.12 -47.37
C ARG A 675 40.45 1.36 -46.69
N ASP A 676 41.20 2.47 -46.71
CA ASP A 676 40.87 3.74 -46.07
C ASP A 676 39.71 4.49 -46.75
N ASN A 677 39.28 4.05 -47.94
CA ASN A 677 38.09 4.60 -48.62
C ASN A 677 36.76 3.99 -48.12
N LEU A 678 36.83 2.89 -47.36
CA LEU A 678 35.67 2.27 -46.70
C LEU A 678 35.51 2.86 -45.29
N GLU A 679 34.32 3.38 -45.01
CA GLU A 679 33.97 3.86 -43.67
C GLU A 679 32.97 2.89 -43.03
N LEU A 680 33.29 2.43 -41.82
CA LEU A 680 32.47 1.50 -41.07
C LEU A 680 31.93 2.18 -39.83
N PHE A 681 30.64 1.98 -39.55
CA PHE A 681 29.96 2.56 -38.41
C PHE A 681 29.18 1.49 -37.65
N VAL A 682 29.08 1.71 -36.34
CA VAL A 682 28.31 0.90 -35.39
C VAL A 682 27.50 1.83 -34.50
N ALA A 683 26.75 1.27 -33.55
CA ALA A 683 25.91 2.05 -32.63
C ALA A 683 24.94 2.98 -33.39
N THR A 684 24.12 2.39 -34.26
CA THR A 684 23.17 3.08 -35.15
C THR A 684 23.78 4.16 -36.06
N GLY A 685 25.07 4.04 -36.40
CA GLY A 685 25.80 4.99 -37.25
C GLY A 685 26.60 6.05 -36.49
N ALA A 686 26.48 6.11 -35.16
CA ALA A 686 27.06 7.19 -34.36
C ALA A 686 28.56 7.01 -34.01
N ILE A 687 29.13 5.80 -34.17
CA ILE A 687 30.55 5.54 -33.93
C ILE A 687 31.20 5.01 -35.22
N LYS A 688 32.13 5.79 -35.78
CA LYS A 688 33.00 5.36 -36.88
C LYS A 688 34.14 4.49 -36.35
N LEU A 689 34.28 3.29 -36.90
CA LEU A 689 35.37 2.37 -36.61
C LEU A 689 36.57 2.61 -37.53
N VAL A 690 37.77 2.35 -37.02
CA VAL A 690 39.03 2.48 -37.76
C VAL A 690 39.68 1.09 -37.86
N PRO A 691 39.98 0.58 -39.07
CA PRO A 691 40.73 -0.66 -39.23
C PRO A 691 42.12 -0.55 -38.61
N ASN A 692 42.60 -1.64 -38.00
CA ASN A 692 43.97 -1.70 -37.51
C ASN A 692 44.99 -1.92 -38.65
N ASN A 693 46.29 -1.99 -38.32
CA ASN A 693 47.36 -2.14 -39.31
C ASN A 693 47.32 -3.45 -40.15
N SER A 694 46.55 -4.47 -39.76
CA SER A 694 46.29 -5.66 -40.59
C SER A 694 45.00 -5.55 -41.42
N GLY A 695 44.25 -4.44 -41.28
CA GLY A 695 42.94 -4.18 -41.87
C GLY A 695 41.82 -5.02 -41.27
N ALA A 696 41.97 -5.42 -40.01
CA ALA A 696 40.88 -5.98 -39.22
C ALA A 696 40.14 -4.87 -38.48
N VAL A 697 38.81 -4.95 -38.47
CA VAL A 697 37.91 -4.08 -37.72
C VAL A 697 37.27 -4.93 -36.62
N ARG A 698 37.42 -4.49 -35.37
CA ARG A 698 36.79 -5.15 -34.23
C ARG A 698 35.34 -4.74 -34.10
N ILE A 699 34.49 -5.75 -33.89
CA ILE A 699 33.04 -5.61 -33.82
C ILE A 699 32.50 -6.58 -32.76
N LEU A 700 31.37 -6.26 -32.14
CA LEU A 700 30.67 -7.17 -31.23
C LEU A 700 29.80 -8.15 -32.04
N ASN A 701 29.61 -9.37 -31.52
CA ASN A 701 28.75 -10.39 -32.12
C ASN A 701 27.25 -10.02 -32.06
N GLY A 702 26.47 -10.42 -33.06
CA GLY A 702 25.01 -10.19 -33.13
C GLY A 702 24.57 -8.72 -33.16
N ARG A 703 25.44 -7.77 -33.55
CA ARG A 703 25.16 -6.32 -33.57
C ARG A 703 25.09 -5.75 -34.99
N PRO A 704 24.25 -4.74 -35.25
CA PRO A 704 24.18 -4.10 -36.56
C PRO A 704 25.43 -3.27 -36.86
N ILE A 705 25.96 -3.45 -38.06
CA ILE A 705 27.08 -2.71 -38.65
C ILE A 705 26.56 -2.01 -39.89
N PHE A 706 27.06 -0.81 -40.12
CA PHE A 706 26.81 -0.02 -41.32
C PHE A 706 28.15 0.19 -42.05
N VAL A 707 28.23 -0.21 -43.31
CA VAL A 707 29.43 -0.05 -44.14
C VAL A 707 29.08 0.88 -45.28
N GLN A 708 29.88 1.94 -45.48
CA GLN A 708 29.74 2.84 -46.62
C GLN A 708 31.04 3.05 -47.39
N LEU A 709 30.90 3.34 -48.67
CA LEU A 709 31.94 3.67 -49.61
C LEU A 709 31.55 4.99 -50.31
N LEU A 710 32.31 6.05 -50.02
CA LEU A 710 32.03 7.40 -50.53
C LEU A 710 32.29 7.46 -52.04
N ARG A 711 31.32 7.93 -52.84
CA ARG A 711 31.46 7.90 -54.32
C ARG A 711 32.57 8.82 -54.82
N ARG A 712 32.80 9.95 -54.14
CA ARG A 712 33.95 10.84 -54.36
C ARG A 712 35.34 10.18 -54.22
N SER A 713 35.43 8.99 -53.63
CA SER A 713 36.67 8.20 -53.55
C SER A 713 36.87 7.26 -54.75
N LEU A 714 35.95 7.25 -55.71
CA LEU A 714 35.99 6.42 -56.91
C LEU A 714 36.49 7.24 -58.10
N THR A 715 37.50 6.75 -58.80
CA THR A 715 38.09 7.41 -59.98
C THR A 715 37.56 6.86 -61.32
N LYS A 716 36.65 5.89 -61.26
CA LYS A 716 35.94 5.28 -62.39
C LYS A 716 34.46 5.13 -62.06
N SER A 717 33.61 5.10 -63.08
CA SER A 717 32.18 4.78 -62.95
C SER A 717 31.98 3.29 -62.67
N VAL A 718 31.00 2.99 -61.82
CA VAL A 718 30.80 1.69 -61.15
C VAL A 718 29.36 1.21 -61.37
N ASP A 719 29.22 0.08 -62.07
CA ASP A 719 27.96 -0.65 -62.32
C ASP A 719 27.31 -1.09 -61.00
N ARG A 720 28.11 -1.70 -60.11
CA ARG A 720 27.65 -2.10 -58.77
C ARG A 720 28.77 -2.32 -57.78
N VAL A 721 28.43 -2.19 -56.50
CA VAL A 721 29.30 -2.52 -55.36
C VAL A 721 28.68 -3.65 -54.55
N GLN A 722 29.45 -4.70 -54.30
CA GLN A 722 29.05 -5.87 -53.51
C GLN A 722 29.97 -6.03 -52.29
N LEU A 723 29.41 -6.41 -51.15
CA LEU A 723 30.15 -6.84 -49.96
C LEU A 723 29.89 -8.32 -49.74
N SER A 724 30.93 -9.14 -49.80
CA SER A 724 30.85 -10.56 -49.45
C SER A 724 31.38 -10.81 -48.05
N LEU A 725 30.61 -11.51 -47.22
CA LEU A 725 30.95 -11.97 -45.87
C LEU A 725 30.86 -13.50 -45.87
N GLY A 726 32.00 -14.18 -45.92
CA GLY A 726 32.03 -15.64 -46.10
C GLY A 726 31.40 -16.08 -47.43
N GLN A 727 30.25 -16.77 -47.37
CA GLN A 727 29.47 -17.17 -48.56
C GLN A 727 28.31 -16.22 -48.89
N GLU A 728 27.95 -15.31 -47.97
CA GLU A 728 26.87 -14.35 -48.18
C GLU A 728 27.39 -13.14 -48.96
N THR A 729 26.54 -12.54 -49.79
CA THR A 729 26.88 -11.36 -50.58
C THR A 729 25.74 -10.35 -50.54
N PHE A 730 26.07 -9.14 -50.10
CA PHE A 730 25.17 -8.01 -49.93
C PHE A 730 25.47 -6.96 -51.00
N LEU A 731 24.44 -6.46 -51.68
CA LEU A 731 24.58 -5.34 -52.61
C LEU A 731 24.60 -4.03 -51.81
N MET A 732 25.59 -3.16 -52.01
CA MET A 732 25.57 -1.83 -51.42
C MET A 732 24.70 -0.90 -52.28
N ALA A 733 23.71 -0.25 -51.64
CA ALA A 733 22.78 0.64 -52.30
C ALA A 733 23.33 2.08 -52.35
N PRO A 734 23.12 2.84 -53.44
CA PRO A 734 23.43 4.26 -53.48
C PRO A 734 22.45 5.07 -52.60
N ASN A 735 22.94 5.75 -51.56
CA ASN A 735 22.14 6.76 -50.85
C ASN A 735 21.85 7.96 -51.76
N PHE A 736 20.59 8.40 -51.83
CA PHE A 736 20.17 9.56 -52.64
C PHE A 736 19.27 10.46 -51.80
N ARG A 737 19.43 11.78 -51.93
CA ARG A 737 18.64 12.79 -51.22
C ARG A 737 17.61 13.38 -52.20
N GLU A 738 16.34 13.02 -52.06
CA GLU A 738 15.26 13.73 -52.74
C GLU A 738 14.88 15.00 -51.95
N GLU A 739 14.89 16.16 -52.62
CA GLU A 739 14.29 17.38 -52.10
C GLU A 739 12.76 17.30 -52.25
N GLY A 740 12.00 17.01 -51.18
CA GLY A 740 10.54 17.10 -51.29
C GLY A 740 9.63 16.41 -50.28
N ALA A 741 10.05 16.11 -49.05
CA ALA A 741 9.14 15.58 -48.02
C ALA A 741 9.27 16.36 -46.70
N GLY A 742 8.14 16.86 -46.19
CA GLY A 742 8.09 17.72 -45.00
C GLY A 742 8.21 16.97 -43.68
N ASP A 743 9.06 17.52 -42.82
CA ASP A 743 9.39 17.11 -41.45
C ASP A 743 8.26 16.42 -40.64
N ASN A 744 8.55 15.19 -40.16
CA ASN A 744 8.29 14.76 -38.77
C ASN A 744 8.91 13.39 -38.45
N ASN A 745 10.19 13.18 -38.76
CA ASN A 745 11.01 12.21 -38.02
C ASN A 745 12.51 12.53 -38.16
N LEU A 746 13.09 13.21 -37.17
CA LEU A 746 14.53 13.49 -37.12
C LEU A 746 15.15 12.76 -35.93
N GLN A 747 15.84 11.66 -36.22
CA GLN A 747 17.22 11.43 -35.77
C GLN A 747 17.83 10.21 -36.48
N ALA A 748 18.31 10.44 -37.71
CA ALA A 748 19.41 9.68 -38.29
C ALA A 748 20.56 10.67 -38.49
N ALA A 749 21.63 10.55 -37.71
CA ALA A 749 22.72 11.51 -37.72
C ALA A 749 23.70 11.24 -38.87
N SER A 750 23.81 12.20 -39.79
CA SER A 750 24.97 12.43 -40.67
C SER A 750 25.67 11.18 -41.25
N VAL A 751 24.94 10.39 -42.03
CA VAL A 751 25.54 9.47 -43.03
C VAL A 751 25.76 10.27 -44.31
N GLY A 752 26.93 10.13 -44.96
CA GLY A 752 27.36 11.05 -46.02
C GLY A 752 26.47 11.02 -47.27
N ASP A 753 26.01 12.19 -47.72
CA ASP A 753 25.01 12.39 -48.81
C ASP A 753 25.42 11.88 -50.22
N ASP A 754 26.56 11.22 -50.39
CA ASP A 754 27.02 10.65 -51.68
C ASP A 754 27.89 9.39 -51.47
N ALA A 755 27.23 8.28 -51.15
CA ALA A 755 27.87 7.00 -50.85
C ALA A 755 27.10 5.79 -51.43
N TYR A 756 27.80 4.67 -51.59
CA TYR A 756 27.21 3.33 -51.58
C TYR A 756 27.23 2.82 -50.14
N ALA A 757 26.13 2.24 -49.65
CA ALA A 757 26.03 1.79 -48.27
C ALA A 757 25.25 0.48 -48.10
N VAL A 758 25.52 -0.22 -47.00
CA VAL A 758 24.80 -1.43 -46.59
C VAL A 758 24.76 -1.52 -45.07
N SER A 759 23.65 -2.02 -44.52
CA SER A 759 23.59 -2.46 -43.13
C SER A 759 23.47 -3.98 -43.07
N LEU A 760 24.23 -4.60 -42.18
CA LEU A 760 24.30 -6.04 -41.95
C LEU A 760 24.44 -6.31 -40.45
N ILE A 761 24.04 -7.50 -40.00
CA ILE A 761 24.25 -7.95 -38.62
C ILE A 761 25.57 -8.73 -38.57
N SER A 762 26.39 -8.51 -37.55
CA SER A 762 27.63 -9.28 -37.35
C SER A 762 27.33 -10.75 -37.00
N PRO A 763 28.18 -11.70 -37.41
CA PRO A 763 28.03 -13.10 -37.01
C PRO A 763 27.96 -13.29 -35.49
N ASP A 764 27.21 -14.29 -35.04
CA ASP A 764 27.01 -14.58 -33.61
C ASP A 764 28.22 -15.27 -32.95
N GLU A 765 28.99 -16.07 -33.72
CA GLU A 765 30.19 -16.74 -33.22
C GLU A 765 31.42 -15.81 -33.24
N PRO A 766 32.16 -15.67 -32.11
CA PRO A 766 33.39 -14.88 -32.08
C PRO A 766 34.52 -15.52 -32.91
N ALA A 767 34.74 -14.99 -34.11
CA ALA A 767 35.81 -15.41 -35.01
C ALA A 767 36.23 -14.27 -35.96
N SER A 768 37.35 -14.45 -36.66
CA SER A 768 37.80 -13.54 -37.72
C SER A 768 37.18 -13.94 -39.07
N TYR A 769 36.23 -13.15 -39.56
CA TYR A 769 35.56 -13.38 -40.84
C TYR A 769 36.22 -12.57 -41.96
N PRO A 770 36.60 -13.20 -43.09
CA PRO A 770 37.05 -12.46 -44.26
C PRO A 770 35.86 -11.75 -44.92
N VAL A 771 36.01 -10.45 -45.12
CA VAL A 771 35.08 -9.60 -45.86
C VAL A 771 35.77 -9.17 -47.15
N THR A 772 35.05 -9.12 -48.26
CA THR A 772 35.57 -8.55 -49.51
C THR A 772 34.54 -7.59 -50.09
N VAL A 773 34.94 -6.33 -50.29
CA VAL A 773 34.13 -5.37 -51.04
C VAL A 773 34.61 -5.40 -52.49
N THR A 774 33.77 -5.87 -53.40
CA THR A 774 34.05 -5.93 -54.84
C THR A 774 33.25 -4.87 -55.57
N LEU A 775 33.96 -4.00 -56.26
CA LEU A 775 33.42 -3.05 -57.23
C LEU A 775 33.47 -3.67 -58.62
N PHE A 776 32.39 -3.51 -59.37
CA PHE A 776 32.31 -3.82 -60.79
C PHE A 776 32.21 -2.50 -61.54
N TYR A 777 33.18 -2.21 -62.41
CA TYR A 777 33.23 -1.00 -63.21
C TYR A 777 32.49 -1.19 -64.55
N ASP A 778 32.02 -0.10 -65.15
CA ASP A 778 31.26 -0.15 -66.42
C ASP A 778 32.08 -0.74 -67.60
N ASP A 779 33.42 -0.68 -67.51
CA ASP A 779 34.35 -1.33 -68.44
C ASP A 779 34.46 -2.85 -68.25
N HIS A 780 33.59 -3.43 -67.42
CA HIS A 780 33.55 -4.85 -67.00
C HIS A 780 34.78 -5.31 -66.21
N SER A 781 35.70 -4.42 -65.85
CA SER A 781 36.76 -4.75 -64.89
C SER A 781 36.18 -4.75 -63.47
N SER A 782 36.80 -5.53 -62.57
CA SER A 782 36.40 -5.59 -61.16
C SER A 782 37.59 -5.41 -60.24
N GLN A 783 37.39 -4.67 -59.14
CA GLN A 783 38.39 -4.49 -58.10
C GLN A 783 37.82 -4.94 -56.75
N SER A 784 38.60 -5.74 -56.03
CA SER A 784 38.22 -6.27 -54.72
C SER A 784 39.13 -5.74 -53.62
N VAL A 785 38.55 -5.23 -52.55
CA VAL A 785 39.25 -4.78 -51.34
C VAL A 785 38.92 -5.74 -50.19
N PRO A 786 39.89 -6.55 -49.71
CA PRO A 786 39.67 -7.43 -48.58
C PRO A 786 39.73 -6.66 -47.27
N LEU A 787 38.83 -6.95 -46.35
CA LEU A 787 38.78 -6.47 -44.97
C LEU A 787 38.64 -7.71 -44.05
N ILE A 788 38.92 -7.58 -42.76
CA ILE A 788 38.64 -8.65 -41.78
C ILE A 788 37.69 -8.10 -40.72
N PHE A 789 36.62 -8.84 -40.44
CA PHE A 789 35.74 -8.61 -39.30
C PHE A 789 36.22 -9.48 -38.14
N ASP A 790 36.86 -8.86 -37.16
CA ASP A 790 37.35 -9.50 -35.94
C ASP A 790 36.23 -9.49 -34.89
N VAL A 791 35.32 -10.48 -34.95
CA VAL A 791 34.14 -10.55 -34.10
C VAL A 791 34.54 -10.90 -32.67
N GLN A 792 34.41 -9.92 -31.78
CA GLN A 792 34.59 -10.06 -30.35
C GLN A 792 33.31 -10.59 -29.71
N GLY A 793 33.46 -11.51 -28.76
CA GLY A 793 32.37 -11.88 -27.87
C GLY A 793 32.03 -10.74 -26.89
N SER A 794 30.80 -10.76 -26.41
CA SER A 794 30.37 -9.88 -25.31
C SER A 794 31.14 -10.16 -24.02
N GLY A 795 31.28 -9.13 -23.17
CA GLY A 795 31.86 -9.23 -21.83
C GLY A 795 30.95 -10.04 -20.94
N TYR A 796 31.41 -10.46 -19.75
CA TYR A 796 30.60 -11.33 -18.90
C TYR A 796 30.91 -11.22 -17.42
N LEU A 797 29.88 -11.46 -16.61
CA LEU A 797 29.99 -11.59 -15.16
C LEU A 797 30.15 -13.05 -14.75
N PHE A 798 31.06 -13.30 -13.82
CA PHE A 798 31.30 -14.63 -13.30
C PHE A 798 31.74 -14.63 -11.84
N SER A 799 31.54 -15.75 -11.17
CA SER A 799 32.12 -16.03 -9.85
C SER A 799 32.79 -17.40 -9.80
N TRP A 800 33.73 -17.56 -8.88
CA TRP A 800 34.28 -18.87 -8.54
C TRP A 800 33.51 -19.46 -7.37
N PHE A 801 32.98 -20.66 -7.55
CA PHE A 801 32.36 -21.45 -6.49
C PHE A 801 32.85 -22.90 -6.62
N GLU A 802 33.37 -23.47 -5.52
CA GLU A 802 33.92 -24.84 -5.46
C GLU A 802 34.87 -25.25 -6.61
N GLY A 803 35.65 -24.29 -7.13
CA GLY A 803 36.61 -24.53 -8.22
C GLY A 803 36.01 -24.53 -9.63
N ALA A 804 34.70 -24.31 -9.78
CA ALA A 804 34.02 -24.09 -11.04
C ALA A 804 33.75 -22.60 -11.29
N THR A 805 33.71 -22.21 -12.58
CA THR A 805 33.39 -20.84 -13.01
C THR A 805 31.90 -20.74 -13.34
N GLN A 806 31.13 -20.04 -12.52
CA GLN A 806 29.69 -19.83 -12.72
C GLN A 806 29.43 -18.47 -13.36
N ARG A 807 28.53 -18.38 -14.34
CA ARG A 807 28.08 -17.13 -14.96
C ARG A 807 26.93 -16.49 -14.19
N LEU A 808 26.91 -15.15 -14.14
CA LEU A 808 25.97 -14.36 -13.33
C LEU A 808 25.04 -13.52 -14.21
N SER A 809 23.80 -13.99 -14.37
CA SER A 809 22.74 -13.33 -15.15
C SER A 809 21.93 -12.34 -14.32
N GLY A 810 21.28 -11.38 -14.99
CA GLY A 810 20.36 -10.41 -14.37
C GLY A 810 21.02 -9.36 -13.47
N ALA A 811 22.34 -9.28 -13.45
CA ALA A 811 23.09 -8.26 -12.70
C ALA A 811 23.00 -6.90 -13.39
N GLN A 812 22.89 -5.82 -12.62
CA GLN A 812 22.91 -4.47 -13.19
C GLN A 812 24.35 -4.06 -13.46
N VAL A 813 24.64 -3.70 -14.71
CA VAL A 813 25.96 -3.24 -15.15
C VAL A 813 25.84 -1.80 -15.63
N THR A 814 26.60 -0.90 -15.00
CA THR A 814 26.55 0.55 -15.23
C THR A 814 27.90 1.07 -15.71
N LEU A 815 27.91 1.81 -16.81
CA LEU A 815 29.10 2.48 -17.34
C LEU A 815 29.19 3.94 -16.88
N PHE A 816 30.36 4.36 -16.40
CA PHE A 816 30.64 5.72 -15.94
C PHE A 816 31.73 6.39 -16.78
N GLN A 817 31.61 7.71 -16.99
CA GLN A 817 32.46 8.47 -17.92
C GLN A 817 33.91 8.65 -17.46
N SER A 818 34.22 8.53 -16.17
CA SER A 818 35.59 8.59 -15.66
C SER A 818 35.74 7.98 -14.26
N PRO A 819 36.93 7.46 -13.89
CA PRO A 819 37.21 7.06 -12.52
C PRO A 819 37.03 8.22 -11.54
N GLY A 820 36.18 8.04 -10.52
CA GLY A 820 35.89 9.04 -9.49
C GLY A 820 34.73 9.99 -9.79
N SER A 821 34.02 9.82 -10.91
CA SER A 821 32.79 10.55 -11.23
C SER A 821 31.59 9.60 -11.27
N LEU A 822 30.54 9.88 -10.49
CA LEU A 822 29.26 9.15 -10.54
C LEU A 822 28.37 9.56 -11.74
N VAL A 823 28.95 10.22 -12.76
CA VAL A 823 28.25 10.56 -14.00
C VAL A 823 28.23 9.32 -14.91
N THR A 824 27.06 8.72 -15.04
CA THR A 824 26.78 7.64 -15.99
C THR A 824 27.05 8.11 -17.41
N TRP A 825 27.63 7.25 -18.24
CA TRP A 825 27.82 7.54 -19.66
C TRP A 825 26.48 7.49 -20.40
N ASP A 826 26.09 8.59 -21.06
CA ASP A 826 24.86 8.62 -21.85
C ASP A 826 25.03 7.86 -23.17
N GLY A 827 24.39 6.69 -23.26
CA GLY A 827 24.36 5.86 -24.47
C GLY A 827 23.28 6.25 -25.48
N SER A 828 22.38 7.18 -25.13
CA SER A 828 21.23 7.57 -25.97
C SER A 828 21.65 8.11 -27.36
N PRO A 829 22.70 8.95 -27.50
CA PRO A 829 23.20 9.41 -28.81
C PRO A 829 23.76 8.28 -29.69
N TYR A 830 23.98 7.10 -29.10
CA TYR A 830 24.58 5.92 -29.71
C TYR A 830 23.58 4.75 -29.85
N GLY A 831 22.28 4.99 -29.60
CA GLY A 831 21.25 3.96 -29.68
C GLY A 831 21.41 2.84 -28.64
N GLN A 832 22.04 3.11 -27.49
CA GLN A 832 22.38 2.12 -26.47
C GLN A 832 21.88 2.51 -25.08
N PHE A 833 21.49 1.53 -24.28
CA PHE A 833 21.03 1.75 -22.90
C PHE A 833 22.18 1.64 -21.90
N ASN A 834 22.17 2.50 -20.89
CA ASN A 834 23.06 2.44 -19.74
C ASN A 834 22.31 3.02 -18.51
N PRO A 835 22.15 2.29 -17.39
CA PRO A 835 22.63 0.92 -17.15
C PRO A 835 21.99 -0.14 -18.06
N VAL A 836 22.64 -1.30 -18.15
CA VAL A 836 22.13 -2.52 -18.80
C VAL A 836 22.05 -3.64 -17.76
N ASN A 837 21.13 -4.59 -17.91
CA ASN A 837 21.14 -5.81 -17.11
C ASN A 837 21.87 -6.90 -17.91
N SER A 838 22.68 -7.74 -17.23
CA SER A 838 23.39 -8.84 -17.90
C SER A 838 22.42 -9.91 -18.42
N GLU A 839 22.74 -10.45 -19.59
CA GLU A 839 21.93 -11.45 -20.29
C GLU A 839 21.93 -12.82 -19.55
N ALA A 840 21.20 -13.81 -20.06
CA ALA A 840 20.98 -15.09 -19.37
C ALA A 840 22.26 -15.92 -19.12
N ASP A 841 23.33 -15.66 -19.87
CA ASP A 841 24.68 -16.22 -19.73
C ASP A 841 25.66 -15.27 -19.00
N GLY A 842 25.11 -14.22 -18.39
CA GLY A 842 25.83 -13.16 -17.70
C GLY A 842 26.54 -12.16 -18.61
N THR A 843 26.26 -12.15 -19.92
CA THR A 843 26.95 -11.26 -20.86
C THR A 843 26.44 -9.82 -20.89
N PHE A 844 27.31 -8.90 -21.30
CA PHE A 844 27.02 -7.49 -21.55
C PHE A 844 28.09 -6.89 -22.48
N ALA A 845 27.76 -5.89 -23.29
CA ALA A 845 28.74 -5.10 -24.02
C ALA A 845 28.20 -3.75 -24.47
N TRP A 846 29.10 -2.77 -24.68
CA TRP A 846 28.79 -1.49 -25.30
C TRP A 846 29.78 -1.12 -26.39
N TYR A 847 29.31 -0.34 -27.36
CA TYR A 847 30.14 0.50 -28.22
C TYR A 847 30.22 1.93 -27.67
N VAL A 848 31.43 2.43 -27.45
CA VAL A 848 31.66 3.77 -26.87
C VAL A 848 32.80 4.51 -27.58
N PRO A 849 32.88 5.85 -27.51
CA PRO A 849 34.07 6.59 -27.95
C PRO A 849 35.33 6.13 -27.19
N ASN A 850 36.49 6.11 -27.84
CA ASN A 850 37.75 5.75 -27.16
C ASN A 850 38.05 6.69 -25.98
N GLY A 851 38.41 6.11 -24.84
CA GLY A 851 38.49 6.83 -23.56
C GLY A 851 38.67 5.90 -22.35
N ASN A 852 38.65 6.47 -21.14
CA ASN A 852 38.75 5.73 -19.88
C ASN A 852 37.40 5.72 -19.18
N TYR A 853 36.82 4.54 -19.00
CA TYR A 853 35.53 4.33 -18.36
C TYR A 853 35.67 3.50 -17.09
N VAL A 854 34.62 3.48 -16.27
CA VAL A 854 34.47 2.49 -15.19
C VAL A 854 33.18 1.72 -15.41
N VAL A 855 33.28 0.40 -15.40
CA VAL A 855 32.14 -0.52 -15.40
C VAL A 855 31.90 -0.95 -13.97
N ARG A 856 30.74 -0.60 -13.40
CA ARG A 856 30.26 -1.16 -12.13
C ARG A 856 29.34 -2.32 -12.42
N ALA A 857 29.50 -3.43 -11.70
CA ALA A 857 28.54 -4.52 -11.66
C ALA A 857 27.96 -4.68 -10.25
N ASP A 858 26.63 -4.68 -10.16
CA ASP A 858 25.85 -4.80 -8.92
C ASP A 858 24.87 -5.98 -9.04
N THR A 859 24.93 -6.94 -8.11
CA THR A 859 23.97 -8.05 -8.04
C THR A 859 23.85 -8.60 -6.61
N SER A 860 22.68 -9.16 -6.29
CA SER A 860 22.37 -9.67 -4.94
C SER A 860 23.21 -10.90 -4.59
N GLY A 861 23.77 -10.94 -3.38
CA GLY A 861 24.61 -12.04 -2.88
C GLY A 861 26.11 -11.88 -3.19
N TYR A 862 26.49 -10.83 -3.91
CA TYR A 862 27.87 -10.54 -4.30
C TYR A 862 28.25 -9.11 -3.93
N LEU A 863 29.56 -8.85 -3.74
CA LEU A 863 30.07 -7.51 -3.55
C LEU A 863 30.05 -6.73 -4.89
N SER A 864 29.64 -5.46 -4.85
CA SER A 864 29.71 -4.54 -5.99
C SER A 864 31.15 -4.35 -6.47
N VAL A 865 31.41 -4.51 -7.77
CA VAL A 865 32.77 -4.42 -8.34
C VAL A 865 32.88 -3.29 -9.35
N ASP A 866 33.81 -2.37 -9.11
CA ASP A 866 34.22 -1.32 -10.06
C ASP A 866 35.44 -1.79 -10.87
N THR A 867 35.28 -1.93 -12.18
CA THR A 867 36.34 -2.29 -13.13
C THR A 867 36.66 -1.12 -14.04
N ALA A 868 37.86 -0.55 -13.93
CA ALA A 868 38.32 0.48 -14.86
C ALA A 868 38.68 -0.14 -16.22
N VAL A 869 38.18 0.46 -17.31
CA VAL A 869 38.38 -0.02 -18.68
C VAL A 869 38.89 1.13 -19.56
N THR A 870 40.06 0.95 -20.16
CA THR A 870 40.58 1.85 -21.20
C THR A 870 40.18 1.30 -22.56
N VAL A 871 39.30 2.03 -23.26
CA VAL A 871 38.74 1.66 -24.56
C VAL A 871 39.56 2.29 -25.67
N VAL A 872 40.04 1.46 -26.60
CA VAL A 872 40.91 1.87 -27.73
C VAL A 872 40.38 1.41 -29.10
N ASP A 873 39.45 0.46 -29.11
CA ASP A 873 38.79 -0.16 -30.26
C ASP A 873 37.27 0.01 -30.20
N ASN A 874 36.81 1.06 -29.52
CA ASN A 874 35.42 1.43 -29.31
C ASN A 874 34.54 0.39 -28.59
N ILE A 875 35.08 -0.68 -28.01
CA ILE A 875 34.31 -1.75 -27.35
C ILE A 875 34.55 -1.76 -25.84
N VAL A 876 33.48 -1.91 -25.05
CA VAL A 876 33.51 -2.28 -23.63
C VAL A 876 32.94 -3.68 -23.47
N ASN A 877 33.79 -4.66 -23.22
CA ASN A 877 33.41 -6.06 -23.01
C ASN A 877 34.28 -6.78 -21.93
N PRO A 878 34.56 -6.19 -20.75
CA PRO A 878 35.39 -6.84 -19.74
C PRO A 878 34.74 -8.10 -19.18
N ALA A 879 35.57 -9.09 -18.83
CA ALA A 879 35.17 -10.19 -17.96
C ALA A 879 35.34 -9.74 -16.50
N ILE A 880 34.24 -9.61 -15.75
CA ILE A 880 34.23 -9.09 -14.38
C ILE A 880 33.97 -10.24 -13.41
N GLN A 881 34.92 -10.48 -12.52
CA GLN A 881 34.78 -11.45 -11.43
C GLN A 881 34.07 -10.79 -10.26
N MET A 882 32.98 -11.39 -9.77
CA MET A 882 32.30 -10.98 -8.55
C MET A 882 32.58 -11.96 -7.40
N SER A 883 32.84 -11.43 -6.21
CA SER A 883 33.06 -12.22 -4.99
C SER A 883 31.75 -12.42 -4.25
N ALA A 884 31.36 -13.67 -4.02
CA ALA A 884 30.18 -14.01 -3.24
C ALA A 884 30.36 -13.60 -1.76
N ILE A 885 29.29 -13.16 -1.12
CA ILE A 885 29.26 -12.81 0.30
C ILE A 885 29.08 -14.12 1.08
N LEU A 886 30.20 -14.70 1.53
CA LEU A 886 30.18 -15.96 2.29
C LEU A 886 29.75 -15.69 3.74
N LEU A 887 28.57 -16.18 4.12
CA LEU A 887 28.20 -16.40 5.51
C LEU A 887 28.61 -17.83 5.88
N GLU A 888 29.49 -17.98 6.87
CA GLU A 888 29.93 -19.30 7.34
C GLU A 888 28.80 -20.03 8.10
N GLU A 889 28.19 -21.02 7.47
CA GLU A 889 27.53 -22.13 8.17
C GLU A 889 28.45 -23.36 8.20
N LEU A 890 28.51 -24.04 9.34
CA LEU A 890 29.34 -25.24 9.53
C LEU A 890 28.63 -26.50 8.97
N PRO A 891 29.32 -27.43 8.27
CA PRO A 891 28.65 -28.51 7.53
C PRO A 891 28.35 -29.79 8.33
N PRO A 892 27.49 -30.72 7.81
CA PRO A 892 26.97 -31.89 8.54
C PRO A 892 27.38 -33.28 7.99
N GLU A 893 27.61 -34.27 8.87
CA GLU A 893 27.53 -35.75 8.66
C GLU A 893 27.81 -36.45 10.04
N VAL A 894 27.53 -37.73 10.38
CA VAL A 894 26.99 -38.95 9.71
C VAL A 894 25.86 -39.57 10.59
N LEU A 895 25.22 -40.65 10.12
CA LEU A 895 24.11 -41.41 10.70
C LEU A 895 24.50 -42.57 11.67
N GLU A 896 23.53 -42.92 12.54
CA GLU A 896 23.08 -44.26 13.00
C GLU A 896 24.04 -45.36 13.51
N GLU A 897 23.71 -45.88 14.71
CA GLU A 897 23.69 -47.29 15.21
C GLU A 897 23.76 -47.24 16.77
N GLN A 898 23.04 -48.03 17.57
CA GLN A 898 22.27 -49.27 17.34
C GLN A 898 21.09 -49.41 18.33
N GLU A 899 20.15 -50.28 17.97
CA GLU A 899 18.98 -50.75 18.74
C GLU A 899 19.41 -51.52 20.04
N GLU A 900 18.58 -52.00 20.97
CA GLU A 900 17.27 -52.68 20.82
C GLU A 900 16.59 -52.98 22.20
N LEU A 901 15.32 -53.41 22.17
CA LEU A 901 14.60 -54.31 23.12
C LEU A 901 13.79 -53.80 24.38
N VAL A 902 12.47 -53.60 24.15
CA VAL A 902 11.30 -54.18 24.92
C VAL A 902 10.86 -53.56 26.29
N PRO A 903 9.55 -53.38 26.62
CA PRO A 903 8.33 -53.16 25.80
C PRO A 903 7.40 -52.01 26.30
N SER A 904 6.32 -51.74 25.55
CA SER A 904 5.09 -51.02 25.97
C SER A 904 4.31 -51.82 27.06
N PRO A 905 3.36 -51.25 27.87
CA PRO A 905 2.41 -50.18 27.51
C PRO A 905 2.08 -49.11 28.58
N LEU A 906 1.90 -47.85 28.17
CA LEU A 906 1.20 -46.85 28.97
C LEU A 906 -0.31 -46.82 28.65
N GLN A 907 -1.01 -47.83 29.16
CA GLN A 907 -2.37 -47.64 29.66
C GLN A 907 -2.29 -47.28 31.16
N ASN A 908 -3.32 -46.60 31.66
CA ASN A 908 -3.46 -46.10 33.04
C ASN A 908 -2.52 -44.93 33.43
N PHE A 909 -2.77 -43.76 32.81
CA PHE A 909 -2.80 -42.51 33.57
C PHE A 909 -4.15 -41.78 33.38
N SER A 910 -5.23 -42.55 33.52
CA SER A 910 -6.62 -42.08 33.46
C SER A 910 -7.41 -42.43 34.73
N GLU A 911 -6.71 -42.63 35.86
CA GLU A 911 -7.31 -43.18 37.09
C GLU A 911 -6.85 -42.44 38.38
N SER A 912 -5.89 -41.52 38.32
CA SER A 912 -5.40 -40.74 39.48
C SER A 912 -5.88 -39.28 39.52
N VAL A 913 -6.47 -38.75 38.44
CA VAL A 913 -7.03 -37.38 38.38
C VAL A 913 -8.55 -37.38 38.60
N GLN A 914 -9.23 -38.53 38.46
CA GLN A 914 -10.67 -38.65 38.69
C GLN A 914 -11.06 -38.79 40.17
N GLU A 915 -10.18 -39.24 41.06
CA GLU A 915 -10.49 -39.31 42.50
C GLU A 915 -10.44 -37.92 43.18
N ALA A 916 -9.51 -37.04 42.76
CA ALA A 916 -9.35 -35.71 43.36
C ALA A 916 -10.47 -34.70 43.01
N THR A 917 -11.30 -34.99 41.99
CA THR A 917 -12.35 -34.05 41.52
C THR A 917 -13.75 -34.41 42.03
N GLN A 918 -13.99 -35.66 42.45
CA GLN A 918 -15.31 -36.09 42.94
C GLN A 918 -15.55 -35.70 44.40
N GLN A 919 -14.51 -35.75 45.25
CA GLN A 919 -14.60 -35.39 46.67
C GLN A 919 -15.16 -33.97 46.89
N ALA A 920 -14.68 -32.99 46.10
CA ALA A 920 -15.11 -31.60 46.20
C ALA A 920 -16.54 -31.34 45.67
N VAL A 921 -17.15 -32.30 44.94
CA VAL A 921 -18.55 -32.20 44.49
C VAL A 921 -19.47 -32.82 45.55
N ASP A 922 -19.08 -33.97 46.10
CA ASP A 922 -19.87 -34.69 47.10
C ASP A 922 -19.97 -33.90 48.42
N ASP A 923 -18.90 -33.22 48.85
CA ASP A 923 -18.89 -32.36 50.05
C ASP A 923 -19.81 -31.13 49.92
N VAL A 924 -19.93 -30.57 48.71
CA VAL A 924 -20.83 -29.43 48.43
C VAL A 924 -22.30 -29.88 48.37
N GLU A 925 -22.58 -31.08 47.86
CA GLU A 925 -23.94 -31.63 47.85
C GLU A 925 -24.39 -32.02 49.28
N ALA A 926 -23.49 -32.55 50.12
CA ALA A 926 -23.74 -32.82 51.54
C ALA A 926 -24.05 -31.54 52.34
N ALA A 927 -23.31 -30.44 52.12
CA ALA A 927 -23.59 -29.15 52.74
C ALA A 927 -24.95 -28.57 52.32
N LEU A 928 -25.36 -28.80 51.07
CA LEU A 928 -26.62 -28.31 50.53
C LEU A 928 -27.85 -29.05 51.08
N ASP A 929 -27.73 -30.36 51.36
CA ASP A 929 -28.81 -31.14 51.97
C ASP A 929 -28.90 -30.98 53.51
N ALA A 930 -27.79 -30.68 54.20
CA ALA A 930 -27.82 -30.30 55.61
C ALA A 930 -28.65 -29.02 55.85
N ILE A 931 -28.53 -28.03 54.96
CA ILE A 931 -29.33 -26.79 55.00
C ILE A 931 -30.83 -27.05 54.72
N ARG A 932 -31.17 -28.10 53.97
CA ARG A 932 -32.56 -28.46 53.63
C ARG A 932 -33.27 -29.27 54.71
N ALA A 933 -32.55 -29.79 55.71
CA ALA A 933 -33.11 -30.66 56.75
C ALA A 933 -33.73 -29.92 57.96
N VAL A 934 -33.67 -28.58 58.02
CA VAL A 934 -34.18 -27.77 59.15
C VAL A 934 -35.72 -27.82 59.20
N PRO A 935 -36.35 -28.43 60.22
CA PRO A 935 -37.81 -28.53 60.29
C PRO A 935 -38.39 -27.30 60.99
N GLY A 936 -39.07 -26.42 60.25
CA GLY A 936 -39.55 -25.15 60.83
C GLY A 936 -40.51 -24.32 59.97
N VAL A 937 -41.21 -24.90 59.00
CA VAL A 937 -42.23 -24.17 58.21
C VAL A 937 -43.61 -24.77 58.46
N GLN A 938 -44.43 -24.10 59.28
CA GLN A 938 -45.90 -24.08 59.18
C GLN A 938 -46.53 -23.15 60.24
N GLU A 939 -46.81 -21.91 59.87
CA GLU A 939 -48.21 -21.42 59.83
C GLU A 939 -48.32 -20.21 58.91
N ALA A 940 -49.49 -20.02 58.30
CA ALA A 940 -49.67 -19.11 57.17
C ALA A 940 -50.77 -18.08 57.44
N ALA A 941 -50.53 -16.85 56.93
CA ALA A 941 -51.50 -15.84 56.51
C ALA A 941 -52.68 -15.48 57.44
N ASP A 942 -52.71 -14.23 57.92
CA ASP A 942 -53.94 -13.42 57.75
C ASP A 942 -53.75 -11.88 57.77
N ILE A 943 -54.22 -11.28 56.68
CA ILE A 943 -55.00 -10.04 56.48
C ILE A 943 -54.97 -8.87 57.53
N SER A 944 -54.69 -7.67 57.01
CA SER A 944 -55.19 -6.31 57.36
C SER A 944 -54.46 -5.35 58.36
N VAL A 945 -54.31 -4.11 57.85
CA VAL A 945 -53.96 -2.79 58.43
C VAL A 945 -55.07 -2.23 59.37
N PRO A 946 -54.96 -1.03 60.05
CA PRO A 946 -53.82 -0.15 60.42
C PRO A 946 -53.88 0.46 61.88
N VAL A 947 -53.04 1.49 62.17
CA VAL A 947 -53.26 2.68 63.08
C VAL A 947 -52.67 2.72 64.53
N LEU A 948 -51.64 3.60 64.70
CA LEU A 948 -51.26 4.50 65.84
C LEU A 948 -51.10 3.95 67.29
N ALA A 949 -50.24 4.49 68.17
CA ALA A 949 -49.61 5.83 68.25
C ALA A 949 -48.18 5.77 68.89
N VAL A 950 -47.17 6.50 68.38
CA VAL A 950 -46.63 7.82 68.86
C VAL A 950 -46.08 7.77 70.30
N SER A 951 -44.82 8.10 70.63
CA SER A 951 -43.83 9.10 70.11
C SER A 951 -42.38 8.52 70.04
N ALA A 952 -41.52 8.79 69.04
CA ALA A 952 -40.85 10.05 68.62
C ALA A 952 -39.87 10.60 69.69
N ALA A 953 -38.63 11.05 69.40
CA ALA A 953 -37.85 11.25 68.15
C ALA A 953 -36.33 11.05 68.48
N THR A 954 -35.34 10.89 67.57
CA THR A 954 -34.91 11.84 66.51
C THR A 954 -33.99 11.24 65.40
N SER A 955 -34.35 10.12 64.74
CA SER A 955 -33.53 9.58 63.62
C SER A 955 -34.31 9.20 62.35
N GLY A 956 -35.56 9.66 62.20
CA GLY A 956 -36.50 9.14 61.18
C GLY A 956 -36.52 9.83 59.80
N LEU A 957 -35.73 10.89 59.57
CA LEU A 957 -35.94 11.78 58.40
C LEU A 957 -34.94 11.65 57.24
N ILE A 958 -33.87 10.86 57.37
CA ILE A 958 -32.84 10.74 56.32
C ILE A 958 -33.10 9.51 55.42
N LEU A 959 -33.48 8.35 55.97
CA LEU A 959 -33.60 7.12 55.19
C LEU A 959 -34.85 7.06 54.28
N GLY A 960 -35.98 7.66 54.70
CA GLY A 960 -37.23 7.62 53.92
C GLY A 960 -37.19 8.43 52.62
N ILE A 961 -36.29 9.42 52.51
CA ILE A 961 -36.08 10.20 51.28
C ILE A 961 -35.08 9.47 50.38
N SER A 962 -34.00 8.93 50.95
CA SER A 962 -32.93 8.24 50.21
C SER A 962 -33.42 6.99 49.46
N PHE A 963 -34.24 6.13 50.07
CA PHE A 963 -34.73 4.92 49.39
C PHE A 963 -35.77 5.20 48.29
N ASN A 964 -36.60 6.23 48.44
CA ASN A 964 -37.55 6.64 47.37
C ASN A 964 -36.86 7.32 46.18
N PHE A 965 -35.66 7.87 46.39
CA PHE A 965 -34.89 8.53 45.33
C PHE A 965 -33.98 7.56 44.56
N LEU A 966 -33.67 6.37 45.10
CA LEU A 966 -32.75 5.40 44.48
C LEU A 966 -33.20 4.94 43.07
N PRO A 967 -34.47 4.57 42.83
CA PRO A 967 -34.93 4.21 41.48
C PRO A 967 -34.91 5.41 40.52
N PHE A 968 -35.13 6.63 41.04
CA PHE A 968 -35.05 7.87 40.26
C PHE A 968 -33.60 8.24 39.89
N LEU A 969 -32.63 8.03 40.78
CA LEU A 969 -31.20 8.17 40.48
C LEU A 969 -30.74 7.14 39.45
N GLN A 970 -31.09 5.87 39.63
CA GLN A 970 -30.82 4.82 38.63
C GLN A 970 -31.41 5.20 37.26
N TYR A 971 -32.61 5.78 37.25
CA TYR A 971 -33.25 6.29 36.04
C TYR A 971 -32.51 7.49 35.43
N LEU A 972 -32.01 8.42 36.25
CA LEU A 972 -31.20 9.58 35.83
C LEU A 972 -29.90 9.17 35.13
N PHE A 973 -29.26 8.08 35.56
CA PHE A 973 -28.04 7.55 34.95
C PHE A 973 -28.29 6.60 33.75
N THR A 974 -29.44 5.94 33.68
CA THR A 974 -29.78 5.03 32.56
C THR A 974 -30.44 5.73 31.37
N ALA A 975 -31.24 6.78 31.58
CA ALA A 975 -31.88 7.52 30.48
C ALA A 975 -30.88 8.16 29.48
N PRO A 976 -29.70 8.69 29.89
CA PRO A 976 -28.67 9.19 28.97
C PRO A 976 -28.08 8.14 28.03
N ILE A 977 -28.20 6.84 28.33
CA ILE A 977 -27.71 5.75 27.45
C ILE A 977 -28.42 5.79 26.10
N LEU A 978 -29.66 6.30 26.02
CA LEU A 978 -30.38 6.52 24.75
C LEU A 978 -29.71 7.57 23.83
N PHE A 979 -28.84 8.43 24.36
CA PHE A 979 -28.04 9.37 23.56
C PHE A 979 -26.73 8.77 23.06
N ILE A 980 -26.27 7.66 23.64
CA ILE A 980 -25.05 6.95 23.19
C ILE A 980 -25.36 6.32 21.82
N GLY A 981 -24.55 6.64 20.81
CA GLY A 981 -24.84 6.26 19.42
C GLY A 981 -25.98 7.07 18.76
N ARG A 982 -26.32 8.26 19.28
CA ARG A 982 -27.18 9.23 18.58
C ARG A 982 -26.51 9.70 17.29
N ARG A 983 -27.09 9.35 16.14
CA ARG A 983 -26.59 9.72 14.81
C ARG A 983 -27.28 10.95 14.25
N ARG A 984 -26.56 11.74 13.45
CA ARG A 984 -27.11 12.93 12.77
C ARG A 984 -27.79 12.50 11.46
N ARG A 985 -28.99 13.01 11.19
CA ARG A 985 -29.62 12.90 9.87
C ARG A 985 -28.99 13.91 8.90
N ARG A 986 -28.73 13.48 7.66
CA ARG A 986 -28.17 14.30 6.58
C ARG A 986 -29.30 14.86 5.69
N GLY A 987 -29.05 15.96 4.99
CA GLY A 987 -29.99 16.54 4.01
C GLY A 987 -30.03 15.80 2.66
N PHE A 988 -29.03 14.94 2.42
CA PHE A 988 -28.86 14.13 1.21
C PHE A 988 -28.82 12.64 1.56
N GLY A 989 -29.24 11.81 0.61
CA GLY A 989 -29.14 10.35 0.67
C GLY A 989 -27.85 9.85 0.04
N VAL A 990 -27.40 8.67 0.46
CA VAL A 990 -26.22 7.98 -0.08
C VAL A 990 -26.64 6.64 -0.66
N ILE A 991 -26.12 6.29 -1.83
CA ILE A 991 -26.14 4.92 -2.36
C ILE A 991 -24.85 4.24 -1.96
N TYR A 992 -24.94 3.04 -1.40
CA TYR A 992 -23.80 2.33 -0.84
C TYR A 992 -23.98 0.82 -0.99
N ASN A 993 -22.85 0.11 -0.95
CA ASN A 993 -22.82 -1.35 -0.97
C ASN A 993 -23.34 -1.89 0.36
N SER A 994 -24.39 -2.72 0.32
CA SER A 994 -25.05 -3.28 1.51
C SER A 994 -24.15 -4.16 2.38
N ILE A 995 -23.03 -4.65 1.87
CA ILE A 995 -22.07 -5.50 2.58
C ILE A 995 -20.90 -4.65 3.08
N SER A 996 -20.12 -4.04 2.18
CA SER A 996 -18.89 -3.29 2.53
C SER A 996 -19.16 -1.91 3.14
N LYS A 997 -20.39 -1.40 3.06
CA LYS A 997 -20.83 -0.06 3.51
C LYS A 997 -20.17 1.11 2.76
N THR A 998 -19.39 0.83 1.72
CA THR A 998 -18.73 1.85 0.90
C THR A 998 -19.73 2.54 -0.02
N PRO A 999 -19.70 3.87 -0.16
CA PRO A 999 -20.55 4.57 -1.12
C PRO A 999 -20.26 4.16 -2.57
N ILE A 1000 -21.28 4.24 -3.43
CA ILE A 1000 -21.19 3.84 -4.84
C ILE A 1000 -21.36 5.07 -5.74
N ASP A 1001 -20.26 5.41 -6.41
CA ASP A 1001 -20.22 6.49 -7.39
C ASP A 1001 -21.01 6.19 -8.66
N LEU A 1002 -21.29 7.22 -9.47
CA LEU A 1002 -21.82 7.10 -10.83
C LEU A 1002 -23.05 6.18 -10.99
N ALA A 1003 -23.83 6.00 -9.92
CA ALA A 1003 -25.05 5.20 -9.90
C ALA A 1003 -26.22 6.05 -10.35
N ILE A 1004 -27.06 5.49 -11.22
CA ILE A 1004 -28.20 6.20 -11.81
C ILE A 1004 -29.41 6.02 -10.89
N VAL A 1005 -29.87 7.11 -10.29
CA VAL A 1005 -31.12 7.17 -9.52
C VAL A 1005 -32.22 7.73 -10.38
N ARG A 1006 -33.34 7.01 -10.49
CA ARG A 1006 -34.56 7.45 -11.16
C ARG A 1006 -35.67 7.62 -10.13
N LEU A 1007 -36.33 8.76 -10.15
CA LEU A 1007 -37.48 9.08 -9.33
C LEU A 1007 -38.76 8.95 -10.15
N TYR A 1008 -39.67 8.10 -9.71
CA TYR A 1008 -41.00 7.91 -10.28
C TYR A 1008 -42.07 8.50 -9.37
N GLN A 1009 -43.07 9.17 -9.94
CA GLN A 1009 -44.28 9.59 -9.26
C GLN A 1009 -45.37 8.56 -9.52
N LEU A 1010 -46.05 8.14 -8.46
CA LEU A 1010 -47.13 7.17 -8.48
C LEU A 1010 -48.48 7.88 -8.36
N ALA A 1011 -49.51 7.30 -8.98
CA ALA A 1011 -50.90 7.68 -8.68
C ALA A 1011 -51.31 7.06 -7.34
N GLU A 1012 -52.26 7.70 -6.64
CA GLU A 1012 -52.78 7.16 -5.37
C GLU A 1012 -53.29 5.73 -5.53
N GLY A 1013 -52.84 4.84 -4.64
CA GLY A 1013 -53.25 3.43 -4.61
C GLY A 1013 -52.44 2.46 -5.47
N ILE A 1014 -51.41 2.90 -6.21
CA ILE A 1014 -50.60 2.03 -7.09
C ILE A 1014 -49.17 1.84 -6.54
N ALA A 1015 -48.73 0.59 -6.37
CA ALA A 1015 -47.41 0.22 -5.85
C ALA A 1015 -46.41 -0.28 -6.92
N ASP A 1016 -46.88 -0.57 -8.14
CA ASP A 1016 -46.08 -1.16 -9.22
C ASP A 1016 -45.17 -0.11 -9.90
N PRO A 1017 -43.85 -0.35 -10.03
CA PRO A 1017 -42.93 0.62 -10.62
C PRO A 1017 -43.12 0.80 -12.14
N SER A 1018 -43.74 -0.16 -12.84
CA SER A 1018 -43.98 -0.09 -14.29
C SER A 1018 -45.04 0.94 -14.68
N GLN A 1019 -45.88 1.37 -13.73
CA GLN A 1019 -46.98 2.31 -13.94
C GLN A 1019 -46.67 3.74 -13.45
N GLY A 1020 -45.48 3.96 -12.87
CA GLY A 1020 -45.05 5.27 -12.37
C GLY A 1020 -44.55 6.19 -13.48
N ARG A 1021 -44.89 7.49 -13.41
CA ARG A 1021 -44.34 8.51 -14.32
C ARG A 1021 -42.91 8.88 -13.88
N LEU A 1022 -41.92 8.71 -14.74
CA LEU A 1022 -40.56 9.21 -14.48
C LEU A 1022 -40.59 10.74 -14.33
N VAL A 1023 -40.14 11.24 -13.17
CA VAL A 1023 -40.09 12.67 -12.85
C VAL A 1023 -38.72 13.24 -13.18
N ARG A 1024 -37.66 12.55 -12.74
CA ARG A 1024 -36.28 13.01 -12.87
C ARG A 1024 -35.31 11.85 -12.68
N SER A 1025 -34.15 11.92 -13.32
CA SER A 1025 -33.00 11.06 -13.04
C SER A 1025 -31.82 11.89 -12.55
N ARG A 1026 -30.92 11.26 -11.78
CA ARG A 1026 -29.68 11.85 -11.26
C ARG A 1026 -28.60 10.78 -11.23
N VAL A 1027 -27.34 11.18 -11.40
CA VAL A 1027 -26.16 10.32 -11.21
C VAL A 1027 -25.53 10.70 -9.86
N THR A 1028 -25.08 9.71 -9.09
CA THR A 1028 -24.35 9.97 -7.82
C THR A 1028 -22.95 10.51 -8.06
N ASP A 1029 -22.47 11.32 -7.12
CA ASP A 1029 -21.07 11.77 -7.09
C ASP A 1029 -20.13 10.68 -6.53
N LYS A 1030 -18.82 10.98 -6.42
CA LYS A 1030 -17.81 10.06 -5.84
C LYS A 1030 -18.16 9.55 -4.43
N GLY A 1031 -18.98 10.29 -3.67
CA GLY A 1031 -19.43 9.89 -2.34
C GLY A 1031 -20.78 9.15 -2.35
N GLY A 1032 -21.28 8.71 -3.50
CA GLY A 1032 -22.57 8.05 -3.65
C GLY A 1032 -23.79 8.95 -3.38
N ARG A 1033 -23.61 10.27 -3.31
CA ARG A 1033 -24.65 11.18 -2.77
C ARG A 1033 -25.67 11.58 -3.83
N TYR A 1034 -26.93 11.70 -3.41
CA TYR A 1034 -28.03 12.22 -4.21
C TYR A 1034 -29.14 12.82 -3.32
N PHE A 1035 -30.08 13.52 -3.95
CA PHE A 1035 -31.34 13.96 -3.35
C PHE A 1035 -32.30 14.39 -4.47
N PHE A 1036 -33.61 14.48 -4.18
CA PHE A 1036 -34.59 15.09 -5.06
C PHE A 1036 -35.50 16.06 -4.31
N LEU A 1037 -35.54 17.32 -4.74
CA LEU A 1037 -36.56 18.27 -4.34
C LEU A 1037 -37.84 17.99 -5.15
N VAL A 1038 -38.96 17.76 -4.47
CA VAL A 1038 -40.24 17.32 -5.05
C VAL A 1038 -41.43 18.10 -4.46
N GLN A 1039 -42.60 17.94 -5.08
CA GLN A 1039 -43.87 18.40 -4.49
C GLN A 1039 -44.45 17.34 -3.54
N PRO A 1040 -45.46 17.66 -2.73
CA PRO A 1040 -46.21 16.66 -1.98
C PRO A 1040 -46.82 15.60 -2.91
N GLY A 1041 -46.77 14.33 -2.51
CA GLY A 1041 -47.28 13.20 -3.29
C GLY A 1041 -46.57 11.87 -3.01
N HIS A 1042 -46.94 10.85 -3.78
CA HIS A 1042 -46.40 9.50 -3.67
C HIS A 1042 -45.30 9.25 -4.71
N TYR A 1043 -44.14 8.78 -4.24
CA TYR A 1043 -42.95 8.59 -5.05
C TYR A 1043 -42.28 7.23 -4.82
N ARG A 1044 -41.47 6.78 -5.78
CA ARG A 1044 -40.62 5.60 -5.66
C ARG A 1044 -39.27 5.86 -6.33
N LEU A 1045 -38.19 5.42 -5.71
CA LEU A 1045 -36.84 5.44 -6.30
C LEU A 1045 -36.51 4.08 -6.95
N SER A 1046 -35.77 4.14 -8.04
CA SER A 1046 -35.08 3.01 -8.66
C SER A 1046 -33.60 3.36 -8.83
N VAL A 1047 -32.71 2.45 -8.47
CA VAL A 1047 -31.26 2.60 -8.65
C VAL A 1047 -30.76 1.64 -9.74
N THR A 1048 -29.75 2.04 -10.50
CA THR A 1048 -29.09 1.19 -11.50
C THR A 1048 -27.58 1.49 -11.54
N LYS A 1049 -26.75 0.46 -11.37
CA LYS A 1049 -25.28 0.48 -11.52
C LYS A 1049 -24.86 -0.93 -11.94
N ASN A 1050 -23.92 -1.06 -12.87
CA ASN A 1050 -23.41 -2.37 -13.29
C ASN A 1050 -22.75 -3.11 -12.11
N GLY A 1051 -23.00 -4.42 -11.99
CA GLY A 1051 -22.49 -5.24 -10.88
C GLY A 1051 -23.25 -5.10 -9.56
N PHE A 1052 -24.37 -4.36 -9.52
CA PHE A 1052 -25.20 -4.18 -8.32
C PHE A 1052 -26.69 -4.40 -8.61
N THR A 1053 -27.40 -4.94 -7.62
CA THR A 1053 -28.84 -5.21 -7.64
C THR A 1053 -29.59 -4.34 -6.62
N PHE A 1054 -30.83 -3.99 -6.96
CA PHE A 1054 -31.72 -3.16 -6.14
C PHE A 1054 -33.18 -3.64 -6.32
N PRO A 1055 -34.00 -3.79 -5.25
CA PRO A 1055 -33.68 -3.58 -3.83
C PRO A 1055 -32.61 -4.51 -3.24
N SER A 1056 -32.18 -4.22 -2.01
CA SER A 1056 -31.28 -5.08 -1.23
C SER A 1056 -32.07 -6.17 -0.50
N ASP A 1057 -31.66 -7.43 -0.67
CA ASP A 1057 -32.23 -8.60 0.00
C ASP A 1057 -31.70 -8.74 1.44
N TYR A 1058 -30.45 -8.36 1.70
CA TYR A 1058 -29.84 -8.46 3.05
C TYR A 1058 -30.49 -7.53 4.09
N LEU A 1059 -30.93 -6.35 3.64
CA LEU A 1059 -31.37 -5.25 4.49
C LEU A 1059 -32.87 -4.93 4.39
N LYS A 1060 -33.65 -5.68 3.62
CA LYS A 1060 -35.09 -5.41 3.34
C LYS A 1060 -35.99 -5.04 4.54
N ASP A 1061 -35.66 -5.51 5.74
CA ASP A 1061 -36.39 -5.28 7.00
C ASP A 1061 -35.71 -4.25 7.94
N GLU A 1062 -34.54 -3.71 7.59
CA GLU A 1062 -33.63 -2.96 8.47
C GLU A 1062 -33.64 -1.45 8.17
N LYS A 1063 -34.44 -0.67 8.91
CA LYS A 1063 -34.54 0.80 8.71
C LYS A 1063 -33.28 1.61 9.10
N GLN A 1064 -32.26 0.98 9.65
CA GLN A 1064 -30.98 1.58 10.03
C GLN A 1064 -29.85 0.58 9.78
N ASP A 1065 -28.72 1.03 9.24
CA ASP A 1065 -27.59 0.17 8.92
C ASP A 1065 -26.26 0.94 8.98
N ALA A 1066 -25.21 0.34 9.54
CA ALA A 1066 -23.91 0.97 9.75
C ALA A 1066 -24.05 2.41 10.29
N ASP A 1067 -23.70 3.45 9.53
CA ASP A 1067 -23.90 4.87 9.89
C ASP A 1067 -25.12 5.53 9.22
N PHE A 1068 -25.82 4.79 8.37
CA PHE A 1068 -26.98 5.23 7.62
C PHE A 1068 -28.28 5.08 8.43
N LEU A 1069 -29.13 6.11 8.35
CA LEU A 1069 -30.49 6.15 8.90
C LEU A 1069 -31.50 6.25 7.76
N ASP A 1070 -32.75 5.88 8.02
CA ASP A 1070 -33.84 5.98 7.04
C ASP A 1070 -33.47 5.24 5.73
N VAL A 1071 -33.04 3.99 5.91
CA VAL A 1071 -32.64 3.07 4.83
C VAL A 1071 -33.87 2.69 4.01
N TYR A 1072 -33.71 2.66 2.69
CA TYR A 1072 -34.78 2.51 1.70
C TYR A 1072 -34.68 1.22 0.90
N HIS A 1073 -35.80 0.51 0.77
CA HIS A 1073 -35.88 -0.87 0.27
C HIS A 1073 -36.83 -0.99 -0.93
N GLY A 1074 -37.17 0.12 -1.59
CA GLY A 1074 -38.05 0.14 -2.76
C GLY A 1074 -39.53 0.35 -2.46
N GLU A 1075 -39.90 0.67 -1.22
CA GLU A 1075 -41.26 1.01 -0.81
C GLU A 1075 -41.76 2.34 -1.41
N VAL A 1076 -43.05 2.64 -1.25
CA VAL A 1076 -43.60 3.95 -1.64
C VAL A 1076 -43.20 5.01 -0.59
N ILE A 1077 -42.61 6.10 -1.05
CA ILE A 1077 -42.27 7.28 -0.25
C ILE A 1077 -43.42 8.27 -0.34
N GLU A 1078 -44.14 8.47 0.77
CA GLU A 1078 -45.09 9.57 0.92
C GLU A 1078 -44.32 10.86 1.27
N VAL A 1079 -44.50 11.90 0.46
CA VAL A 1079 -43.90 13.21 0.68
C VAL A 1079 -44.97 14.22 1.07
N THR A 1080 -44.79 14.82 2.24
CA THR A 1080 -45.57 15.97 2.72
C THR A 1080 -44.83 17.29 2.44
N ASP A 1081 -45.47 18.45 2.61
CA ASP A 1081 -44.79 19.76 2.48
C ASP A 1081 -43.56 19.91 3.39
N LYS A 1082 -43.49 19.16 4.50
CA LYS A 1082 -42.35 19.16 5.44
C LYS A 1082 -41.20 18.27 4.99
N ASP A 1083 -41.49 17.27 4.16
CA ASP A 1083 -40.55 16.23 3.69
C ASP A 1083 -40.20 16.39 2.20
N ALA A 1084 -40.30 17.61 1.67
CA ALA A 1084 -40.16 17.97 0.26
C ALA A 1084 -38.84 17.54 -0.43
N VAL A 1085 -37.88 17.00 0.32
CA VAL A 1085 -36.62 16.46 -0.20
C VAL A 1085 -36.54 14.97 0.08
N ILE A 1086 -36.54 14.18 -0.99
CA ILE A 1086 -36.28 12.74 -0.94
C ILE A 1086 -34.76 12.54 -0.91
N ALA A 1087 -34.28 12.05 0.24
CA ALA A 1087 -32.86 11.91 0.59
C ALA A 1087 -32.60 10.62 1.38
N ALA A 1088 -33.30 9.54 1.04
CA ALA A 1088 -33.17 8.26 1.74
C ALA A 1088 -31.84 7.56 1.42
N ASN A 1089 -31.29 6.78 2.36
CA ASN A 1089 -30.07 6.03 2.09
C ASN A 1089 -30.43 4.70 1.42
N VAL A 1090 -29.79 4.38 0.29
CA VAL A 1090 -30.16 3.23 -0.55
C VAL A 1090 -29.04 2.19 -0.56
N PRO A 1091 -29.22 1.04 0.10
CA PRO A 1091 -28.32 -0.09 -0.05
C PRO A 1091 -28.57 -0.77 -1.40
N VAL A 1092 -27.50 -1.21 -2.03
CA VAL A 1092 -27.54 -2.10 -3.19
C VAL A 1092 -26.59 -3.28 -2.98
N ASP A 1093 -27.00 -4.45 -3.44
CA ASP A 1093 -26.25 -5.70 -3.21
C ASP A 1093 -25.31 -5.95 -4.40
N PRO A 1094 -24.07 -6.42 -4.21
CA PRO A 1094 -23.21 -6.81 -5.32
C PRO A 1094 -23.80 -8.03 -6.03
N SER A 1095 -23.63 -8.15 -7.35
CA SER A 1095 -24.21 -9.25 -8.15
C SER A 1095 -23.63 -10.65 -7.87
N GLN A 1096 -22.59 -10.74 -7.02
CA GLN A 1096 -21.99 -11.97 -6.49
C GLN A 1096 -22.40 -12.22 -5.02
N ALA A 1097 -23.44 -11.53 -4.54
CA ALA A 1097 -23.91 -11.50 -3.16
C ALA A 1097 -23.95 -12.86 -2.45
N GLU A 1098 -24.50 -13.89 -3.09
CA GLU A 1098 -24.78 -15.21 -2.48
C GLU A 1098 -23.57 -15.90 -1.83
N GLN A 1099 -22.34 -15.52 -2.23
CA GLN A 1099 -21.09 -16.01 -1.64
C GLN A 1099 -20.80 -15.43 -0.24
N PHE A 1100 -21.46 -14.35 0.17
CA PHE A 1100 -21.21 -13.63 1.41
C PHE A 1100 -22.31 -13.89 2.46
N THR A 1101 -21.90 -14.43 3.61
CA THR A 1101 -22.78 -14.63 4.77
C THR A 1101 -23.14 -13.29 5.42
N LYS A 1102 -24.38 -13.14 5.92
CA LYS A 1102 -24.85 -11.89 6.55
C LYS A 1102 -23.96 -11.54 7.77
N PRO A 1103 -23.28 -10.38 7.79
CA PRO A 1103 -22.26 -10.10 8.80
C PRO A 1103 -22.78 -10.11 10.25
N SER A 1104 -22.18 -10.95 11.10
CA SER A 1104 -22.54 -11.09 12.53
C SER A 1104 -22.44 -9.79 13.33
N LYS A 1105 -21.49 -8.91 12.97
CA LYS A 1105 -21.32 -7.57 13.57
C LYS A 1105 -22.56 -6.68 13.45
N ILE A 1106 -23.41 -6.86 12.42
CA ILE A 1106 -24.67 -6.11 12.26
C ILE A 1106 -25.71 -6.61 13.26
N VAL A 1107 -25.88 -7.93 13.35
CA VAL A 1107 -26.81 -8.57 14.31
C VAL A 1107 -26.42 -8.22 15.75
N TRP A 1108 -25.13 -8.19 16.07
CA TRP A 1108 -24.66 -7.80 17.40
C TRP A 1108 -24.93 -6.33 17.73
N LYS A 1109 -24.68 -5.38 16.82
CA LYS A 1109 -25.02 -3.96 17.02
C LYS A 1109 -26.53 -3.74 17.19
N ASN A 1110 -27.37 -4.45 16.43
CA ASN A 1110 -28.83 -4.39 16.58
C ASN A 1110 -29.29 -5.00 17.93
N ARG A 1111 -28.70 -6.12 18.37
CA ARG A 1111 -28.95 -6.70 19.71
C ARG A 1111 -28.51 -5.74 20.83
N LEU A 1112 -27.33 -5.12 20.71
CA LEU A 1112 -26.83 -4.15 21.70
C LEU A 1112 -27.76 -2.93 21.82
N ARG A 1113 -28.31 -2.43 20.71
CA ARG A 1113 -29.28 -1.32 20.73
C ARG A 1113 -30.63 -1.73 21.30
N SER A 1114 -31.07 -2.97 21.04
CA SER A 1114 -32.24 -3.54 21.72
C SER A 1114 -32.01 -3.66 23.23
N PHE A 1115 -30.81 -4.05 23.66
CA PHE A 1115 -30.40 -4.14 25.06
C PHE A 1115 -30.35 -2.76 25.74
N GLN A 1116 -29.81 -1.73 25.06
CA GLN A 1116 -29.87 -0.33 25.53
C GLN A 1116 -31.32 0.15 25.76
N ASN A 1117 -32.25 -0.19 24.87
CA ASN A 1117 -33.67 0.14 25.05
C ASN A 1117 -34.29 -0.61 26.24
N VAL A 1118 -33.87 -1.85 26.53
CA VAL A 1118 -34.30 -2.61 27.71
C VAL A 1118 -33.75 -1.98 28.99
N ILE A 1119 -32.47 -1.58 29.04
CA ILE A 1119 -31.87 -0.86 30.17
C ILE A 1119 -32.57 0.49 30.41
N ALA A 1120 -32.87 1.24 29.35
CA ALA A 1120 -33.57 2.52 29.48
C ALA A 1120 -35.03 2.41 29.97
N VAL A 1121 -35.60 1.20 29.98
CA VAL A 1121 -36.95 0.90 30.49
C VAL A 1121 -36.89 0.19 31.85
N SER A 1122 -35.78 -0.47 32.21
CA SER A 1122 -35.66 -1.25 33.46
C SER A 1122 -35.84 -0.38 34.72
N GLY A 1123 -35.35 0.85 34.74
CA GLY A 1123 -35.58 1.78 35.87
C GLY A 1123 -37.05 2.14 36.10
N LEU A 1124 -37.87 2.16 35.05
CA LEU A 1124 -39.32 2.37 35.15
C LEU A 1124 -40.02 1.10 35.67
N ILE A 1125 -39.56 -0.08 35.25
CA ILE A 1125 -40.04 -1.37 35.78
C ILE A 1125 -39.70 -1.50 37.27
N ALA A 1126 -38.44 -1.21 37.65
CA ALA A 1126 -37.98 -1.21 39.04
C ALA A 1126 -38.82 -0.26 39.91
N SER A 1127 -39.13 0.94 39.40
CA SER A 1127 -39.96 1.92 40.13
C SER A 1127 -41.42 1.45 40.30
N VAL A 1128 -41.99 0.73 39.32
CA VAL A 1128 -43.30 0.09 39.46
C VAL A 1128 -43.27 -1.03 40.52
N VAL A 1129 -42.24 -1.87 40.52
CA VAL A 1129 -42.05 -2.92 41.55
C VAL A 1129 -41.90 -2.29 42.94
N PHE A 1130 -41.11 -1.21 43.07
CA PHE A 1130 -40.93 -0.51 44.33
C PHE A 1130 -42.23 0.14 44.84
N ALA A 1131 -43.07 0.68 43.94
CA ALA A 1131 -44.39 1.20 44.30
C ALA A 1131 -45.41 0.12 44.71
N ILE A 1132 -45.19 -1.15 44.35
CA ILE A 1132 -45.97 -2.29 44.84
C ILE A 1132 -45.51 -2.68 46.26
N ILE A 1133 -44.20 -2.66 46.52
CA ILE A 1133 -43.62 -2.99 47.84
C ILE A 1133 -43.88 -1.88 48.87
N GLN A 1134 -43.75 -0.61 48.46
CA GLN A 1134 -44.00 0.57 49.29
C GLN A 1134 -44.90 1.58 48.55
N PRO A 1135 -46.23 1.41 48.61
CA PRO A 1135 -47.17 2.30 47.95
C PRO A 1135 -47.21 3.68 48.64
N SER A 1136 -46.70 4.70 47.97
CA SER A 1136 -46.80 6.09 48.39
C SER A 1136 -47.21 6.99 47.21
N TRP A 1137 -47.81 8.14 47.50
CA TRP A 1137 -48.14 9.11 46.44
C TRP A 1137 -46.88 9.62 45.73
N LEU A 1138 -45.74 9.65 46.44
CA LEU A 1138 -44.44 10.05 45.94
C LEU A 1138 -43.86 9.02 44.95
N THR A 1139 -43.98 7.71 45.22
CA THR A 1139 -43.55 6.67 44.27
C THR A 1139 -44.40 6.68 43.00
N VAL A 1140 -45.72 6.90 43.11
CA VAL A 1140 -46.61 7.08 41.94
C VAL A 1140 -46.24 8.34 41.14
N ALA A 1141 -45.96 9.46 41.81
CA ALA A 1141 -45.52 10.69 41.14
C ALA A 1141 -44.17 10.52 40.42
N MET A 1142 -43.22 9.79 41.03
CA MET A 1142 -41.92 9.53 40.42
C MET A 1142 -42.02 8.62 39.18
N ILE A 1143 -42.89 7.61 39.17
CA ILE A 1143 -43.17 6.81 37.95
C ILE A 1143 -43.67 7.73 36.81
N PHE A 1144 -44.54 8.70 37.11
CA PHE A 1144 -45.02 9.65 36.11
C PHE A 1144 -43.93 10.58 35.58
N VAL A 1145 -43.05 11.08 36.47
CA VAL A 1145 -41.88 11.89 36.07
C VAL A 1145 -40.91 11.09 35.22
N GLN A 1146 -40.58 9.84 35.61
CA GLN A 1146 -39.71 8.95 34.82
C GLN A 1146 -40.32 8.63 33.46
N ALA A 1147 -41.64 8.37 33.38
CA ALA A 1147 -42.32 8.14 32.11
C ALA A 1147 -42.25 9.39 31.19
N LEU A 1148 -42.40 10.59 31.76
CA LEU A 1148 -42.28 11.85 31.02
C LEU A 1148 -40.84 12.11 30.56
N VAL A 1149 -39.84 11.83 31.41
CA VAL A 1149 -38.41 11.91 31.04
C VAL A 1149 -38.05 10.84 30.01
N TYR A 1150 -38.60 9.62 30.07
CA TYR A 1150 -38.43 8.59 29.03
C TYR A 1150 -38.94 9.06 27.68
N LEU A 1151 -40.16 9.60 27.64
CA LEU A 1151 -40.75 10.12 26.40
C LEU A 1151 -39.96 11.34 25.87
N LEU A 1152 -39.44 12.19 26.76
CA LEU A 1152 -38.58 13.31 26.40
C LEU A 1152 -37.21 12.84 25.86
N ALA A 1153 -36.53 11.93 26.57
CA ALA A 1153 -35.23 11.38 26.18
C ALA A 1153 -35.34 10.61 24.86
N ARG A 1154 -36.37 9.77 24.69
CA ARG A 1154 -36.67 9.08 23.42
C ARG A 1154 -36.91 10.07 22.27
N ARG A 1155 -37.66 11.16 22.51
CA ARG A 1155 -37.91 12.23 21.53
C ARG A 1155 -36.65 13.02 21.18
N LEU A 1156 -35.76 13.26 22.15
CA LEU A 1156 -34.48 13.95 21.93
C LEU A 1156 -33.44 13.04 21.28
N ALA A 1157 -33.45 11.74 21.57
CA ALA A 1157 -32.56 10.73 20.96
C ALA A 1157 -32.82 10.59 19.45
N THR A 1158 -34.08 10.65 19.02
CA THR A 1158 -34.40 10.77 17.59
C THR A 1158 -33.98 12.13 17.04
N ALA A 1159 -32.98 12.17 16.15
CA ALA A 1159 -32.61 13.39 15.45
C ALA A 1159 -33.74 13.86 14.52
N ALA A 1160 -34.06 15.16 14.53
CA ALA A 1160 -34.97 15.76 13.55
C ALA A 1160 -34.34 15.72 12.15
N LYS A 1161 -35.17 15.64 11.10
CA LYS A 1161 -34.69 15.86 9.72
C LYS A 1161 -34.30 17.34 9.57
N PRO A 1162 -33.11 17.68 9.04
CA PRO A 1162 -32.76 19.06 8.74
C PRO A 1162 -33.61 19.61 7.58
N GLN A 1163 -33.85 20.92 7.56
CA GLN A 1163 -34.46 21.57 6.38
C GLN A 1163 -33.42 21.74 5.29
N SER A 1164 -33.56 20.95 4.22
CA SER A 1164 -32.66 20.83 3.07
C SER A 1164 -33.06 21.71 1.87
N TRP A 1165 -33.68 22.86 2.11
CA TRP A 1165 -34.12 23.74 1.02
C TRP A 1165 -34.21 25.22 1.41
N GLY A 1166 -33.65 26.05 0.54
CA GLY A 1166 -33.81 27.50 0.54
C GLY A 1166 -35.08 27.91 -0.20
N ILE A 1167 -35.53 29.14 0.07
CA ILE A 1167 -36.68 29.75 -0.59
C ILE A 1167 -36.26 31.14 -1.08
N VAL A 1168 -36.58 31.44 -2.33
CA VAL A 1168 -36.45 32.78 -2.91
C VAL A 1168 -37.75 33.54 -2.70
N TYR A 1169 -37.68 34.73 -2.12
CA TYR A 1169 -38.80 35.62 -1.84
C TYR A 1169 -38.71 36.90 -2.65
N ASP A 1170 -39.86 37.52 -2.89
CA ASP A 1170 -39.94 38.94 -3.25
C ASP A 1170 -39.48 39.79 -2.08
N GLY A 1171 -38.48 40.65 -2.30
CA GLY A 1171 -37.94 41.56 -1.30
C GLY A 1171 -38.97 42.52 -0.72
N VAL A 1172 -40.03 42.86 -1.47
CA VAL A 1172 -41.11 43.76 -1.06
C VAL A 1172 -42.30 42.99 -0.49
N THR A 1173 -42.93 42.10 -1.27
CA THR A 1173 -44.19 41.43 -0.84
C THR A 1173 -43.97 40.27 0.13
N LYS A 1174 -42.73 39.80 0.32
CA LYS A 1174 -42.35 38.62 1.12
C LYS A 1174 -43.03 37.31 0.71
N GLN A 1175 -43.64 37.27 -0.48
CA GLN A 1175 -44.19 36.06 -1.07
C GLN A 1175 -43.08 35.23 -1.75
N PRO A 1176 -43.17 33.89 -1.78
CA PRO A 1176 -42.22 33.05 -2.48
C PRO A 1176 -42.28 33.24 -4.01
N LEU A 1177 -41.13 33.23 -4.67
CA LEU A 1177 -41.00 33.46 -6.11
C LEU A 1177 -40.72 32.15 -6.86
N SER A 1178 -41.73 31.64 -7.56
CA SER A 1178 -41.57 30.52 -8.49
C SER A 1178 -40.75 30.87 -9.73
N HIS A 1179 -40.14 29.86 -10.36
CA HIS A 1179 -39.46 29.99 -11.65
C HIS A 1179 -38.30 31.00 -11.68
N VAL A 1180 -37.58 31.14 -10.56
CA VAL A 1180 -36.30 31.86 -10.47
C VAL A 1180 -35.19 30.92 -10.95
N ILE A 1181 -34.32 31.40 -11.84
CA ILE A 1181 -33.12 30.68 -12.26
C ILE A 1181 -32.02 30.94 -11.24
N ALA A 1182 -31.59 29.92 -10.52
CA ALA A 1182 -30.44 29.94 -9.63
C ALA A 1182 -29.26 29.22 -10.30
N ARG A 1183 -28.07 29.80 -10.27
CA ARG A 1183 -26.83 29.22 -10.80
C ARG A 1183 -25.75 29.24 -9.72
N ILE A 1184 -24.93 28.19 -9.65
CA ILE A 1184 -23.77 28.12 -8.75
C ILE A 1184 -22.48 27.95 -9.57
N PHE A 1185 -21.46 28.70 -9.18
CA PHE A 1185 -20.19 28.82 -9.89
C PHE A 1185 -19.00 28.62 -8.95
N GLU A 1186 -17.88 28.12 -9.51
CA GLU A 1186 -16.58 28.10 -8.86
C GLU A 1186 -15.80 29.39 -9.20
N PRO A 1187 -15.35 30.19 -8.22
CA PRO A 1187 -14.81 31.53 -8.46
C PRO A 1187 -13.47 31.51 -9.18
N LYS A 1188 -12.63 30.49 -8.95
CA LYS A 1188 -11.26 30.38 -9.49
C LYS A 1188 -11.20 30.36 -11.03
N TYR A 1189 -12.21 29.77 -11.67
CA TYR A 1189 -12.27 29.61 -13.13
C TYR A 1189 -13.58 30.13 -13.74
N ASN A 1190 -14.42 30.81 -12.94
CA ASN A 1190 -15.77 31.23 -13.30
C ASN A 1190 -16.65 30.07 -13.85
N LYS A 1191 -16.40 28.85 -13.38
CA LYS A 1191 -16.97 27.63 -13.95
C LYS A 1191 -18.38 27.42 -13.43
N LEU A 1192 -19.37 27.40 -14.32
CA LEU A 1192 -20.75 27.02 -14.00
C LEU A 1192 -20.79 25.54 -13.61
N LEU A 1193 -21.33 25.23 -12.43
CA LEU A 1193 -21.40 23.86 -11.90
C LEU A 1193 -22.80 23.28 -12.03
N GLU A 1194 -23.82 24.02 -11.58
CA GLU A 1194 -25.23 23.60 -11.67
C GLU A 1194 -26.13 24.82 -11.90
N THR A 1195 -27.19 24.63 -12.70
CA THR A 1195 -28.30 25.59 -12.84
C THR A 1195 -29.59 24.91 -12.38
N ARG A 1196 -30.39 25.59 -11.57
CA ARG A 1196 -31.71 25.15 -11.13
C ARG A 1196 -32.76 26.21 -11.34
N VAL A 1197 -34.01 25.78 -11.47
CA VAL A 1197 -35.18 26.64 -11.51
C VAL A 1197 -35.98 26.38 -10.24
N THR A 1198 -36.38 27.44 -9.52
CA THR A 1198 -37.23 27.28 -8.33
C THR A 1198 -38.61 26.76 -8.72
N ASP A 1199 -39.18 25.93 -7.85
CA ASP A 1199 -40.52 25.37 -8.04
C ASP A 1199 -41.64 26.39 -7.77
N ASN A 1200 -42.90 25.94 -7.79
CA ASN A 1200 -44.07 26.80 -7.58
C ASN A 1200 -44.12 27.51 -6.21
N GLN A 1201 -43.37 27.03 -5.21
CA GLN A 1201 -43.25 27.63 -3.87
C GLN A 1201 -41.88 28.33 -3.68
N GLY A 1202 -41.13 28.58 -4.75
CA GLY A 1202 -39.87 29.33 -4.74
C GLY A 1202 -38.65 28.56 -4.21
N ARG A 1203 -38.70 27.22 -4.23
CA ARG A 1203 -37.78 26.34 -3.49
C ARG A 1203 -36.56 25.97 -4.31
N PHE A 1204 -35.38 25.97 -3.69
CA PHE A 1204 -34.12 25.49 -4.29
C PHE A 1204 -33.22 24.84 -3.24
N SER A 1205 -32.23 24.09 -3.70
CA SER A 1205 -31.06 23.68 -2.91
C SER A 1205 -29.94 23.31 -3.90
N PHE A 1206 -28.69 23.38 -3.48
CA PHE A 1206 -27.52 22.84 -4.19
C PHE A 1206 -26.67 22.02 -3.22
N LEU A 1207 -26.06 20.92 -3.68
CA LEU A 1207 -25.10 20.15 -2.87
C LEU A 1207 -23.70 20.52 -3.34
N LEU A 1208 -22.92 21.17 -2.47
CA LEU A 1208 -21.65 21.79 -2.79
C LEU A 1208 -20.53 21.14 -1.97
N GLY A 1209 -19.42 20.81 -2.63
CA GLY A 1209 -18.28 20.13 -2.02
C GLY A 1209 -17.42 21.04 -1.14
N PRO A 1210 -16.27 20.53 -0.66
CA PRO A 1210 -15.29 21.36 0.04
C PRO A 1210 -14.57 22.29 -0.94
N ASN A 1211 -15.10 23.50 -1.16
CA ASN A 1211 -14.49 24.56 -1.98
C ASN A 1211 -15.15 25.92 -1.67
N GLU A 1212 -14.63 26.98 -2.27
CA GLU A 1212 -15.31 28.28 -2.35
C GLU A 1212 -16.23 28.32 -3.59
N TYR A 1213 -17.39 28.96 -3.45
CA TYR A 1213 -18.40 29.11 -4.51
C TYR A 1213 -18.99 30.52 -4.53
N TYR A 1214 -19.76 30.82 -5.58
CA TYR A 1214 -20.69 31.95 -5.57
C TYR A 1214 -21.97 31.63 -6.34
N ALA A 1215 -23.10 32.22 -5.92
CA ALA A 1215 -24.42 31.94 -6.47
C ALA A 1215 -25.05 33.17 -7.14
N VAL A 1216 -25.78 32.96 -8.24
CA VAL A 1216 -26.50 34.02 -8.97
C VAL A 1216 -27.98 33.64 -9.13
N PHE A 1217 -28.89 34.56 -8.81
CA PHE A 1217 -30.33 34.37 -8.90
C PHE A 1217 -30.95 35.39 -9.86
N GLU A 1218 -31.67 34.89 -10.86
CA GLU A 1218 -32.27 35.67 -11.96
C GLU A 1218 -33.75 35.35 -12.14
N LYS A 1219 -34.57 36.39 -12.35
CA LYS A 1219 -35.98 36.26 -12.75
C LYS A 1219 -36.42 37.50 -13.52
N THR A 1220 -37.13 37.31 -14.63
CA THR A 1220 -37.65 38.43 -15.43
C THR A 1220 -38.52 39.37 -14.59
N GLY A 1221 -38.22 40.67 -14.62
CA GLY A 1221 -38.87 41.69 -13.78
C GLY A 1221 -38.26 41.91 -12.40
N TYR A 1222 -37.21 41.16 -12.03
CA TYR A 1222 -36.44 41.29 -10.79
C TYR A 1222 -34.98 41.62 -11.11
N ALA A 1223 -34.30 42.30 -10.19
CA ALA A 1223 -32.86 42.55 -10.30
C ALA A 1223 -32.07 41.27 -9.98
N THR A 1224 -31.07 40.95 -10.80
CA THR A 1224 -30.15 39.84 -10.55
C THR A 1224 -29.44 40.01 -9.22
N THR A 1225 -29.41 38.96 -8.41
CA THR A 1225 -28.76 38.98 -7.08
C THR A 1225 -27.64 37.94 -7.05
N GLU A 1226 -26.42 38.39 -6.75
CA GLU A 1226 -25.23 37.54 -6.56
C GLU A 1226 -24.89 37.41 -5.07
N ILE A 1227 -24.41 36.23 -4.67
CA ILE A 1227 -23.94 35.92 -3.32
C ILE A 1227 -22.52 35.38 -3.44
N ARG A 1228 -21.54 36.19 -3.00
CA ARG A 1228 -20.10 35.88 -3.00
C ARG A 1228 -19.44 36.46 -1.74
N PRO A 1229 -18.54 35.74 -1.06
CA PRO A 1229 -18.20 34.33 -1.25
C PRO A 1229 -19.18 33.39 -0.52
N ILE A 1230 -19.27 32.14 -0.98
CA ILE A 1230 -19.89 31.02 -0.28
C ILE A 1230 -18.76 30.02 0.01
N ASP A 1231 -18.14 30.14 1.18
CA ASP A 1231 -16.99 29.31 1.56
C ASP A 1231 -17.42 28.04 2.30
N TYR A 1232 -17.10 26.89 1.72
CA TYR A 1232 -17.20 25.56 2.34
C TYR A 1232 -15.87 24.81 2.36
N SER A 1233 -14.74 25.49 2.15
CA SER A 1233 -13.40 24.88 2.11
C SER A 1233 -13.01 24.14 3.39
N VAL A 1234 -13.50 24.61 4.54
CA VAL A 1234 -13.25 24.02 5.88
C VAL A 1234 -14.07 22.74 6.12
N ASN A 1235 -15.12 22.50 5.34
CA ASN A 1235 -16.04 21.38 5.55
C ASN A 1235 -15.49 20.08 4.98
N LYS A 1236 -15.26 19.07 5.83
CA LYS A 1236 -14.82 17.72 5.39
C LYS A 1236 -15.86 16.97 4.54
N GLU A 1237 -17.14 17.32 4.65
CA GLU A 1237 -18.24 16.75 3.87
C GLU A 1237 -18.98 17.84 3.10
N PRO A 1238 -19.53 17.55 1.89
CA PRO A 1238 -20.34 18.51 1.14
C PRO A 1238 -21.50 19.08 1.95
N VAL A 1239 -21.71 20.38 1.81
CA VAL A 1239 -22.76 21.14 2.48
C VAL A 1239 -23.86 21.47 1.49
N GLU A 1240 -25.08 21.55 2.00
CA GLU A 1240 -26.24 21.96 1.22
C GLU A 1240 -26.44 23.48 1.29
N PHE A 1241 -26.39 24.14 0.14
CA PHE A 1241 -26.68 25.57 0.03
C PHE A 1241 -28.20 25.78 -0.06
N ALA A 1242 -28.78 26.17 1.08
CA ALA A 1242 -30.23 26.24 1.31
C ALA A 1242 -30.67 27.58 1.97
N GLN A 1243 -29.99 28.69 1.64
CA GLN A 1243 -30.26 30.00 2.27
C GLN A 1243 -31.59 30.63 1.79
N LYS A 1244 -32.22 31.47 2.63
CA LYS A 1244 -33.37 32.30 2.22
C LYS A 1244 -32.86 33.53 1.45
N ILE A 1245 -33.30 33.70 0.20
CA ILE A 1245 -32.84 34.78 -0.70
C ILE A 1245 -33.99 35.75 -0.93
N ASN A 1246 -33.72 37.05 -0.96
CA ASN A 1246 -34.71 38.07 -1.33
C ASN A 1246 -34.31 38.70 -2.66
N LEU A 1247 -35.16 38.63 -3.69
CA LEU A 1247 -34.99 39.33 -4.95
C LEU A 1247 -35.74 40.66 -4.91
N SER A 1248 -35.05 41.76 -5.19
CA SER A 1248 -35.69 43.07 -5.38
C SER A 1248 -36.34 43.13 -6.77
N PRO A 1249 -37.55 43.71 -6.91
CA PRO A 1249 -38.10 44.06 -8.22
C PRO A 1249 -37.10 44.95 -8.99
N ALA A 1250 -36.99 44.75 -10.31
CA ALA A 1250 -36.16 45.62 -11.13
C ALA A 1250 -36.75 47.03 -11.14
N ALA A 1251 -35.92 48.06 -10.97
CA ALA A 1251 -36.34 49.44 -11.17
C ALA A 1251 -36.82 49.60 -12.62
N LYS A 1252 -38.01 50.17 -12.79
CA LYS A 1252 -38.61 50.47 -14.09
C LYS A 1252 -38.05 51.75 -14.69
#